data_AF-A0AAN7GSX4-F1
#
_entry.id   AF-A0AAN7GSX4-F1
#
_cell.length_a   1.000
_cell.length_b   1.000
_cell.length_c   1.000
_cell.angle_alpha   90.00
_cell.angle_beta   90.00
_cell.angle_gamma   90.00
#
_symmetry.space_group_name_H-M   'P 1'
#
loop_
_entity.id
_entity.type
_entity.pdbx_description
1 polymer ?
#
loop_
_entity_poly.entity_id
_entity_poly.type
_entity_poly.pdbx_seq_one_letter_code
_entity_poly.pdbx_strand_id
1 'polypeptide(L)'
;MLPKMRFMIAFLCLFTTVLAQVAGRDTPITLDGALDDCQADDSSFNTGGFIQLNGWNVTVPKNMLVTFPAAFVPWKEFVANKSAIMGYEVTVTGNVVNGVPLAGQIFVNQFVFEFNQGYIEQVNFDGTLKIKDGPIVRLNDPNAVFSIGYSTPFMVVDDVSPSVSAFNGFPMCIPRNSSDPLCPMSNRPTVTGQPTNYLRTFQPPNPLVMAPFVPGDFVDYRGYKNSAGEIVAFEVVAWNLAILTVSPAPTYIRVELALIGIYTNDPTAEVQETRFVAFSTDFSAVISVAALDLDPCTGHHTERAIGTMQPRPEGGNRNKYLLRFDGTQSVPYAREYIFKASTGTQVTQNGLVAGQFVAPVLEWIQPELQQPGQPPIVNQFSTMWHLTKGVGPDEDGNIWGPLDPFPQSFVSTFDISTCPPVSPPEEEEPPVEGEGAIPTPRIQATIPVNSAGTVSATVTLPKKLYARNLDTFKLWGFQDNTNPVFASDNLTYSWSVDSSSAGSQTNLQTFTPSQDGKSISIRFASSAPVGDYTFRLNITSASQNTTGTSTFTVEYFTGPDTVSVTAVTWTSSQSGTLTASCSSNYLVDFRVNMQITHPGDGAAQTAPMTATPAGSGNWNFQSRKVDRPGVISCQSSLGGFATRSGTTAKREVDSRSKGEMRRARRSVIGRL
;
A
#
# COMPACT_ATOMS: atom_id res chain seq x y z
N MET A 1 5.29 -73.05 -0.96
CA MET A 1 6.13 -71.86 -1.21
C MET A 1 5.36 -70.69 -1.85
N LEU A 2 4.41 -70.92 -2.76
CA LEU A 2 3.62 -69.85 -3.42
C LEU A 2 2.84 -68.85 -2.51
N PRO A 3 2.21 -69.23 -1.37
CA PRO A 3 1.38 -68.28 -0.61
C PRO A 3 2.20 -67.25 0.19
N LYS A 4 3.42 -67.58 0.60
CA LYS A 4 4.34 -66.64 1.26
C LYS A 4 4.86 -65.56 0.30
N MET A 5 5.06 -65.90 -0.97
CA MET A 5 5.54 -64.98 -2.00
C MET A 5 4.46 -63.95 -2.41
N ARG A 6 3.19 -64.36 -2.43
CA ARG A 6 2.05 -63.45 -2.68
C ARG A 6 1.84 -62.44 -1.54
N PHE A 7 2.01 -62.87 -0.29
CA PHE A 7 1.97 -61.95 0.86
C PHE A 7 3.12 -60.95 0.85
N MET A 8 4.33 -61.39 0.49
CA MET A 8 5.50 -60.51 0.42
C MET A 8 5.40 -59.48 -0.71
N ILE A 9 4.86 -59.85 -1.87
CA ILE A 9 4.61 -58.92 -2.98
C ILE A 9 3.49 -57.93 -2.63
N ALA A 10 2.40 -58.39 -2.00
CA ALA A 10 1.32 -57.50 -1.56
C ALA A 10 1.79 -56.51 -0.48
N PHE A 11 2.63 -56.96 0.47
CA PHE A 11 3.20 -56.11 1.51
C PHE A 11 4.21 -55.10 0.94
N LEU A 12 5.04 -55.52 -0.04
CA LEU A 12 5.97 -54.63 -0.74
C LEU A 12 5.23 -53.58 -1.58
N CYS A 13 4.14 -53.94 -2.28
CA CYS A 13 3.29 -53.01 -3.01
C CYS A 13 2.51 -52.05 -2.09
N LEU A 14 2.08 -52.50 -0.90
CA LEU A 14 1.47 -51.63 0.10
C LEU A 14 2.50 -50.65 0.70
N PHE A 15 3.72 -51.11 0.97
CA PHE A 15 4.80 -50.26 1.47
C PHE A 15 5.27 -49.23 0.43
N THR A 16 5.38 -49.60 -0.85
CA THR A 16 5.76 -48.65 -1.91
C THR A 16 4.66 -47.62 -2.19
N THR A 17 3.39 -47.98 -2.05
CA THR A 17 2.27 -47.02 -2.21
C THR A 17 2.18 -46.05 -1.03
N VAL A 18 2.44 -46.51 0.20
CA VAL A 18 2.49 -45.62 1.39
C VAL A 18 3.69 -44.67 1.33
N LEU A 19 4.88 -45.15 0.95
CA LEU A 19 6.06 -44.28 0.76
C LEU A 19 5.87 -43.28 -0.40
N ALA A 20 5.20 -43.68 -1.49
CA ALA A 20 4.86 -42.78 -2.59
C ALA A 20 3.81 -41.73 -2.20
N GLN A 21 2.86 -42.07 -1.32
CA GLN A 21 1.87 -41.11 -0.80
C GLN A 21 2.49 -40.07 0.15
N VAL A 22 3.54 -40.42 0.89
CA VAL A 22 4.29 -39.47 1.74
C VAL A 22 5.22 -38.59 0.91
N ALA A 23 5.81 -39.11 -0.18
CA ALA A 23 6.69 -38.35 -1.07
C ALA A 23 5.95 -37.41 -2.05
N GLY A 24 4.64 -37.62 -2.26
CA GLY A 24 3.84 -36.88 -3.25
C GLY A 24 3.00 -35.73 -2.68
N ARG A 25 3.10 -35.42 -1.38
CA ARG A 25 2.34 -34.33 -0.76
C ARG A 25 3.28 -33.21 -0.32
N ASP A 26 2.95 -31.98 -0.71
CA ASP A 26 3.70 -30.81 -0.27
C ASP A 26 3.71 -30.70 1.25
N THR A 27 4.85 -30.34 1.81
CA THR A 27 5.04 -30.17 3.26
C THR A 27 5.53 -28.75 3.55
N PRO A 28 4.99 -28.01 4.54
CA PRO A 28 5.44 -26.65 4.83
C PRO A 28 6.88 -26.63 5.32
N ILE A 29 7.60 -25.57 4.94
CA ILE A 29 8.88 -25.18 5.57
C ILE A 29 8.79 -23.72 6.02
N THR A 30 9.21 -23.48 7.25
CA THR A 30 9.42 -22.14 7.80
C THR A 30 10.72 -22.20 8.57
N LEU A 31 11.72 -21.48 8.09
CA LEU A 31 13.07 -21.45 8.64
C LEU A 31 13.35 -20.02 9.09
N ASP A 32 13.91 -19.88 10.29
CA ASP A 32 14.30 -18.59 10.85
C ASP A 32 15.65 -18.73 11.54
N GLY A 33 16.59 -17.85 11.22
CA GLY A 33 17.97 -18.00 11.66
C GLY A 33 18.95 -17.08 10.93
N ALA A 34 20.24 -17.24 11.22
CA ALA A 34 21.28 -16.46 10.57
C ALA A 34 21.50 -16.94 9.12
N LEU A 35 21.73 -16.00 8.20
CA LEU A 35 22.15 -16.33 6.83
C LEU A 35 23.52 -17.03 6.85
N ASP A 36 23.55 -18.30 6.42
CA ASP A 36 24.77 -19.10 6.32
C ASP A 36 25.48 -18.89 4.97
N ASP A 37 24.74 -18.95 3.86
CA ASP A 37 25.23 -18.66 2.52
C ASP A 37 24.05 -18.40 1.56
N CYS A 38 24.34 -17.75 0.42
CA CYS A 38 23.41 -17.64 -0.69
C CYS A 38 24.15 -17.51 -2.01
N GLN A 39 23.51 -17.99 -3.08
CA GLN A 39 24.05 -17.95 -4.43
C GLN A 39 22.93 -17.81 -5.46
N ALA A 40 23.21 -17.06 -6.53
CA ALA A 40 22.41 -16.98 -7.73
C ALA A 40 22.90 -18.00 -8.76
N ASP A 41 21.99 -18.61 -9.52
CA ASP A 41 22.34 -19.60 -10.54
C ASP A 41 23.04 -18.98 -11.75
N ASP A 42 22.66 -17.76 -12.11
CA ASP A 42 23.19 -17.02 -13.26
C ASP A 42 23.09 -15.49 -13.07
N SER A 43 23.32 -14.74 -14.15
CA SER A 43 23.30 -13.27 -14.16
C SER A 43 22.00 -12.66 -14.67
N SER A 44 20.96 -13.46 -14.97
CA SER A 44 19.66 -12.93 -15.42
C SER A 44 19.02 -12.08 -14.32
N PHE A 45 18.24 -11.06 -14.70
CA PHE A 45 17.62 -10.13 -13.74
C PHE A 45 16.73 -10.88 -12.73
N ASN A 46 15.99 -11.88 -13.21
CA ASN A 46 15.08 -12.70 -12.42
C ASN A 46 15.65 -14.07 -12.03
N THR A 47 16.97 -14.21 -11.93
CA THR A 47 17.65 -15.47 -11.61
C THR A 47 17.13 -16.11 -10.32
N GLY A 48 17.16 -17.44 -10.28
CA GLY A 48 16.93 -18.24 -9.07
C GLY A 48 18.25 -18.52 -8.34
N GLY A 49 18.23 -19.52 -7.47
CA GLY A 49 19.46 -20.01 -6.84
C GLY A 49 19.20 -20.82 -5.58
N PHE A 50 20.02 -20.61 -4.56
CA PHE A 50 19.81 -21.25 -3.26
C PHE A 50 20.13 -20.32 -2.10
N ILE A 51 19.46 -20.58 -0.98
CA ILE A 51 19.73 -19.97 0.32
C ILE A 51 19.99 -21.05 1.35
N GLN A 52 21.04 -20.85 2.15
CA GLN A 52 21.39 -21.72 3.27
C GLN A 52 21.14 -21.04 4.60
N LEU A 53 20.44 -21.75 5.47
CA LEU A 53 20.09 -21.29 6.81
C LEU A 53 19.85 -22.48 7.74
N ASN A 54 20.50 -22.48 8.91
CA ASN A 54 20.43 -23.56 9.90
C ASN A 54 20.74 -24.94 9.29
N GLY A 55 21.65 -25.00 8.32
CA GLY A 55 22.00 -26.23 7.60
C GLY A 55 20.96 -26.74 6.59
N TRP A 56 19.85 -26.02 6.40
CA TRP A 56 18.96 -26.25 5.26
C TRP A 56 19.55 -25.65 3.99
N ASN A 57 19.39 -26.34 2.87
CA ASN A 57 19.65 -25.78 1.55
C ASN A 57 18.31 -25.66 0.81
N VAL A 58 17.82 -24.45 0.65
CA VAL A 58 16.51 -24.17 0.06
C VAL A 58 16.71 -23.57 -1.33
N THR A 59 16.06 -24.16 -2.34
CA THR A 59 16.04 -23.62 -3.68
C THR A 59 15.20 -22.35 -3.72
N VAL A 60 15.77 -21.29 -4.27
CA VAL A 60 15.12 -20.00 -4.50
C VAL A 60 14.63 -19.98 -5.95
N PRO A 61 13.30 -19.88 -6.18
CA PRO A 61 12.75 -19.77 -7.52
C PRO A 61 13.20 -18.49 -8.25
N LYS A 62 13.06 -18.50 -9.57
CA LYS A 62 13.14 -17.29 -10.40
C LYS A 62 12.07 -16.27 -9.98
N ASN A 63 12.32 -15.01 -10.30
CA ASN A 63 11.46 -13.86 -9.97
C ASN A 63 11.30 -13.60 -8.45
N MET A 64 12.16 -14.20 -7.60
CA MET A 64 12.12 -13.95 -6.16
C MET A 64 12.56 -12.52 -5.83
N LEU A 65 11.72 -11.84 -5.06
CA LEU A 65 12.02 -10.55 -4.46
C LEU A 65 12.11 -10.71 -2.94
N VAL A 66 13.28 -10.46 -2.39
CA VAL A 66 13.57 -10.51 -0.95
C VAL A 66 12.95 -9.30 -0.28
N THR A 67 12.14 -9.52 0.75
CA THR A 67 11.42 -8.44 1.44
C THR A 67 12.28 -7.86 2.56
N PHE A 68 12.49 -6.55 2.47
CA PHE A 68 13.02 -5.69 3.52
C PHE A 68 11.92 -4.76 4.05
N PRO A 69 12.11 -4.10 5.20
CA PRO A 69 11.08 -3.23 5.78
C PRO A 69 10.50 -2.16 4.85
N ALA A 70 11.32 -1.61 3.94
CA ALA A 70 10.94 -0.53 3.02
C ALA A 70 11.21 -0.85 1.54
N ALA A 71 11.61 -2.08 1.21
CA ALA A 71 12.02 -2.42 -0.16
C ALA A 71 11.80 -3.90 -0.50
N PHE A 72 11.62 -4.17 -1.79
CA PHE A 72 11.63 -5.51 -2.36
C PHE A 72 12.83 -5.62 -3.28
N VAL A 73 13.79 -6.46 -2.90
CA VAL A 73 15.10 -6.52 -3.54
C VAL A 73 15.19 -7.77 -4.43
N PRO A 74 15.55 -7.63 -5.71
CA PRO A 74 15.90 -8.75 -6.58
C PRO A 74 16.85 -9.77 -5.93
N TRP A 75 16.56 -11.07 -6.07
CA TRP A 75 17.43 -12.14 -5.56
C TRP A 75 18.91 -11.97 -5.98
N LYS A 76 19.13 -11.59 -7.24
CA LYS A 76 20.47 -11.28 -7.77
C LYS A 76 21.20 -10.21 -6.96
N GLU A 77 20.53 -9.12 -6.62
CA GLU A 77 21.11 -8.01 -5.86
C GLU A 77 21.35 -8.38 -4.40
N PHE A 78 20.43 -9.14 -3.80
CA PHE A 78 20.59 -9.70 -2.46
C PHE A 78 21.87 -10.56 -2.37
N VAL A 79 22.07 -11.48 -3.32
CA VAL A 79 23.28 -12.32 -3.39
C VAL A 79 24.54 -11.50 -3.67
N ALA A 80 24.46 -10.51 -4.56
CA ALA A 80 25.61 -9.66 -4.88
C ALA A 80 26.15 -8.89 -3.66
N ASN A 81 25.27 -8.56 -2.70
CA ASN A 81 25.61 -7.87 -1.47
C ASN A 81 25.72 -8.79 -0.26
N LYS A 82 25.84 -10.12 -0.45
CA LYS A 82 25.77 -11.09 0.65
C LYS A 82 26.72 -10.80 1.81
N SER A 83 27.92 -10.29 1.53
CA SER A 83 28.92 -9.95 2.56
C SER A 83 28.43 -8.91 3.57
N ALA A 84 27.53 -8.01 3.18
CA ALA A 84 26.94 -6.98 4.04
C ALA A 84 25.84 -7.52 4.97
N ILE A 85 25.27 -8.67 4.65
CA ILE A 85 24.11 -9.27 5.33
C ILE A 85 24.39 -10.66 5.90
N MET A 86 25.63 -11.15 5.79
CA MET A 86 26.04 -12.40 6.43
C MET A 86 25.73 -12.36 7.92
N GLY A 87 25.10 -13.40 8.43
CA GLY A 87 24.71 -13.48 9.84
C GLY A 87 23.47 -12.67 10.22
N TYR A 88 22.84 -11.94 9.29
CA TYR A 88 21.54 -11.32 9.54
C TYR A 88 20.47 -12.41 9.67
N GLU A 89 19.43 -12.09 10.42
CA GLU A 89 18.29 -12.97 10.59
C GLU A 89 17.44 -13.00 9.31
N VAL A 90 17.28 -14.19 8.74
CA VAL A 90 16.51 -14.43 7.53
C VAL A 90 15.41 -15.42 7.84
N THR A 91 14.19 -15.05 7.48
CA THR A 91 13.05 -15.96 7.54
C THR A 91 12.70 -16.44 6.14
N VAL A 92 12.78 -17.74 5.90
CA VAL A 92 12.38 -18.40 4.65
C VAL A 92 11.09 -19.18 4.89
N THR A 93 10.01 -18.78 4.21
CA THR A 93 8.74 -19.52 4.24
C THR A 93 8.47 -20.13 2.87
N GLY A 94 8.15 -21.41 2.81
CA GLY A 94 8.05 -22.17 1.56
C GLY A 94 7.38 -23.52 1.74
N ASN A 95 7.53 -24.41 0.76
CA ASN A 95 7.13 -25.81 0.88
C ASN A 95 8.20 -26.73 0.31
N VAL A 96 8.27 -27.96 0.80
CA VAL A 96 8.95 -29.07 0.11
C VAL A 96 7.97 -29.62 -0.93
N VAL A 97 8.29 -29.43 -2.21
CA VAL A 97 7.47 -29.85 -3.36
C VAL A 97 8.23 -30.94 -4.10
N ASN A 98 7.63 -32.12 -4.25
CA ASN A 98 8.29 -33.29 -4.88
C ASN A 98 9.69 -33.59 -4.30
N GLY A 99 9.86 -33.41 -2.98
CA GLY A 99 11.14 -33.62 -2.29
C GLY A 99 12.15 -32.47 -2.39
N VAL A 100 11.81 -31.36 -3.05
CA VAL A 100 12.67 -30.17 -3.17
C VAL A 100 12.16 -29.04 -2.27
N PRO A 101 12.96 -28.55 -1.29
CA PRO A 101 12.60 -27.36 -0.52
C PRO A 101 12.61 -26.12 -1.42
N LEU A 102 11.44 -25.50 -1.61
CA LEU A 102 11.25 -24.30 -2.42
C LEU A 102 10.85 -23.12 -1.55
N ALA A 103 11.56 -22.00 -1.67
CA ALA A 103 11.19 -20.74 -1.02
C ALA A 103 9.97 -20.12 -1.72
N GLY A 104 8.98 -19.68 -0.95
CA GLY A 104 7.88 -18.84 -1.45
C GLY A 104 7.99 -17.38 -1.03
N GLN A 105 8.60 -17.12 0.13
CA GLN A 105 8.87 -15.79 0.65
C GLN A 105 10.19 -15.80 1.41
N ILE A 106 10.95 -14.70 1.32
CA ILE A 106 12.18 -14.48 2.07
C ILE A 106 12.10 -13.08 2.70
N PHE A 107 12.22 -13.01 4.02
CA PHE A 107 12.24 -11.77 4.81
C PHE A 107 13.58 -11.63 5.50
N VAL A 108 14.11 -10.42 5.57
CA VAL A 108 15.44 -10.14 6.17
C VAL A 108 15.31 -9.06 7.22
N ASN A 109 15.85 -9.32 8.41
CA ASN A 109 16.02 -8.38 9.51
C ASN A 109 17.43 -8.55 10.12
N GLN A 110 18.01 -7.54 10.76
CA GLN A 110 19.24 -7.80 11.53
C GLN A 110 18.90 -8.65 12.77
N PHE A 111 17.82 -8.27 13.47
CA PHE A 111 17.14 -9.10 14.48
C PHE A 111 15.62 -8.87 14.41
N VAL A 112 14.82 -9.94 14.44
CA VAL A 112 13.34 -9.94 14.34
C VAL A 112 12.67 -9.18 15.49
N PHE A 113 13.37 -9.00 16.61
CA PHE A 113 12.92 -8.22 17.77
C PHE A 113 13.83 -7.06 18.13
N GLU A 114 14.62 -6.52 17.18
CA GLU A 114 15.42 -5.34 17.48
C GLU A 114 14.53 -4.14 17.83
N PHE A 115 14.63 -3.68 19.07
CA PHE A 115 13.84 -2.57 19.57
C PHE A 115 14.68 -1.72 20.50
N ASN A 116 15.14 -0.59 19.98
CA ASN A 116 15.96 0.35 20.71
C ASN A 116 15.14 1.59 21.06
N GLN A 117 15.36 2.14 22.26
CA GLN A 117 14.71 3.36 22.71
C GLN A 117 15.68 4.26 23.46
N GLY A 118 15.46 5.57 23.46
CA GLY A 118 16.23 6.48 24.29
C GLY A 118 15.90 7.95 24.07
N TYR A 119 16.45 8.80 24.94
CA TYR A 119 16.39 10.24 24.76
C TYR A 119 17.49 10.71 23.82
N ILE A 120 17.15 11.59 22.88
CA ILE A 120 18.13 12.31 22.09
C ILE A 120 18.87 13.29 23.01
N GLU A 121 20.19 13.20 23.06
CA GLU A 121 21.09 14.15 23.72
C GLU A 121 21.52 15.27 22.76
N GLN A 122 21.83 14.90 21.51
CA GLN A 122 22.32 15.83 20.50
C GLN A 122 21.77 15.48 19.12
N VAL A 123 21.46 16.51 18.34
CA VAL A 123 21.08 16.41 16.93
C VAL A 123 22.16 17.13 16.13
N ASN A 124 22.75 16.45 15.17
CA ASN A 124 23.87 16.97 14.38
C ASN A 124 23.47 17.15 12.92
N PHE A 125 23.99 18.21 12.29
CA PHE A 125 23.72 18.51 10.88
C PHE A 125 24.34 17.52 9.89
N ASP A 126 25.17 16.61 10.36
CA ASP A 126 25.75 15.51 9.58
C ASP A 126 24.79 14.30 9.44
N GLY A 127 23.53 14.44 9.86
CA GLY A 127 22.52 13.38 9.79
C GLY A 127 22.55 12.41 10.98
N THR A 128 23.22 12.74 12.09
CA THR A 128 23.29 11.88 13.27
C THR A 128 22.49 12.39 14.47
N LEU A 129 22.00 11.42 15.26
CA LEU A 129 21.39 11.61 16.57
C LEU A 129 22.28 10.91 17.61
N LYS A 130 22.71 11.64 18.65
CA LYS A 130 23.33 11.02 19.83
C LYS A 130 22.24 10.63 20.80
N ILE A 131 22.12 9.34 21.10
CA ILE A 131 21.26 8.86 22.18
C ILE A 131 22.01 9.03 23.51
N LYS A 132 21.34 9.62 24.50
CA LYS A 132 21.87 9.84 25.84
C LYS A 132 22.28 8.51 26.46
N ASP A 133 23.51 8.42 26.95
CA ASP A 133 24.12 7.21 27.52
C ASP A 133 24.11 6.00 26.54
N GLY A 134 23.92 6.25 25.25
CA GLY A 134 23.66 5.25 24.21
C GLY A 134 24.47 5.46 22.93
N PRO A 135 24.08 4.79 21.83
CA PRO A 135 24.80 4.86 20.56
C PRO A 135 24.61 6.18 19.82
N ILE A 136 25.38 6.36 18.75
CA ILE A 136 25.08 7.32 17.69
C ILE A 136 24.20 6.61 16.67
N VAL A 137 23.09 7.25 16.29
CA VAL A 137 22.15 6.77 15.28
C VAL A 137 22.29 7.64 14.04
N ARG A 138 22.37 7.04 12.86
CA ARG A 138 22.48 7.70 11.55
C ARG A 138 21.38 7.18 10.64
N LEU A 139 20.67 8.04 9.93
CA LEU A 139 19.63 7.59 9.00
C LEU A 139 20.27 7.02 7.72
N ASN A 140 19.81 5.86 7.24
CA ASN A 140 20.11 5.35 5.91
C ASN A 140 19.15 5.98 4.90
N ASP A 141 19.46 7.21 4.51
CA ASP A 141 18.62 8.11 3.75
C ASP A 141 19.30 8.43 2.41
N PRO A 142 19.28 7.49 1.43
CA PRO A 142 20.03 7.66 0.18
C PRO A 142 19.53 8.86 -0.65
N ASN A 143 18.24 9.19 -0.55
CA ASN A 143 17.61 10.29 -1.27
C ASN A 143 17.64 11.63 -0.49
N ALA A 144 18.29 11.65 0.68
CA ALA A 144 18.45 12.82 1.52
C ALA A 144 17.11 13.53 1.84
N VAL A 145 16.02 12.76 2.04
CA VAL A 145 14.69 13.30 2.30
C VAL A 145 14.55 13.75 3.74
N PHE A 146 15.07 12.98 4.69
CA PHE A 146 14.94 13.23 6.13
C PHE A 146 16.18 13.86 6.77
N SER A 147 17.32 13.86 6.08
CA SER A 147 18.62 14.32 6.57
C SER A 147 19.54 14.82 5.44
N ILE A 148 20.84 15.00 5.73
CA ILE A 148 21.86 15.42 4.74
C ILE A 148 22.17 14.33 3.70
N GLY A 149 21.67 13.11 3.90
CA GLY A 149 21.90 11.96 3.03
C GLY A 149 23.01 11.05 3.55
N TYR A 150 22.77 9.75 3.47
CA TYR A 150 23.74 8.69 3.75
C TYR A 150 23.22 7.41 3.12
N SER A 151 24.11 6.64 2.49
CA SER A 151 23.71 5.47 1.73
C SER A 151 24.60 4.27 2.02
N THR A 152 23.95 3.14 2.26
CA THR A 152 24.54 1.82 2.40
C THR A 152 23.49 0.79 1.96
N PRO A 153 23.89 -0.40 1.45
CA PRO A 153 22.94 -1.33 0.85
C PRO A 153 21.84 -1.80 1.81
N PHE A 154 20.61 -1.83 1.31
CA PHE A 154 19.40 -2.32 1.99
C PHE A 154 19.00 -1.56 3.24
N MET A 155 17.83 -1.90 3.81
CA MET A 155 17.30 -1.28 5.04
C MET A 155 17.45 0.25 5.00
N VAL A 156 16.84 0.86 3.98
CA VAL A 156 16.80 2.31 3.80
C VAL A 156 15.56 2.85 4.51
N VAL A 157 15.60 4.13 4.88
CA VAL A 157 14.38 4.84 5.28
C VAL A 157 13.36 4.81 4.14
N ASP A 158 12.09 4.71 4.49
CA ASP A 158 11.00 4.82 3.52
C ASP A 158 10.66 6.30 3.35
N ASP A 159 10.98 6.84 2.17
CA ASP A 159 10.75 8.23 1.79
C ASP A 159 9.45 8.44 0.97
N VAL A 160 8.64 7.39 0.83
CA VAL A 160 7.27 7.47 0.29
C VAL A 160 6.25 7.44 1.43
N SER A 161 6.44 6.52 2.37
CA SER A 161 5.61 6.30 3.57
C SER A 161 6.48 6.49 4.82
N PRO A 162 6.55 7.72 5.36
CA PRO A 162 7.68 8.17 6.18
C PRO A 162 7.95 7.28 7.39
N SER A 163 9.08 6.56 7.36
CA SER A 163 9.59 5.75 8.48
C SER A 163 10.28 6.60 9.57
N VAL A 164 10.50 7.89 9.27
CA VAL A 164 11.04 8.88 10.20
C VAL A 164 9.91 9.85 10.60
N SER A 165 9.36 9.68 11.80
CA SER A 165 8.10 10.35 12.18
C SER A 165 7.93 10.63 13.66
N ALA A 166 6.93 11.45 13.99
CA ALA A 166 6.37 11.55 15.33
C ALA A 166 5.47 10.34 15.61
N PHE A 167 5.09 10.13 16.88
CA PHE A 167 4.28 8.98 17.30
C PHE A 167 3.05 8.74 16.41
N ASN A 168 2.37 9.82 16.03
CA ASN A 168 1.13 9.82 15.26
C ASN A 168 1.32 9.95 13.73
N GLY A 169 2.57 9.90 13.25
CA GLY A 169 2.90 9.80 11.83
C GLY A 169 3.24 11.10 11.11
N PHE A 170 3.26 12.24 11.81
CA PHE A 170 3.78 13.48 11.20
C PHE A 170 5.27 13.31 10.88
N PRO A 171 5.73 13.65 9.66
CA PRO A 171 7.11 13.38 9.25
C PRO A 171 8.10 14.27 10.02
N MET A 172 9.19 13.65 10.45
CA MET A 172 10.25 14.26 11.25
C MET A 172 11.57 14.25 10.48
N CYS A 173 12.52 15.08 10.89
CA CYS A 173 13.78 15.21 10.17
C CYS A 173 14.96 15.58 11.08
N ILE A 174 16.17 15.33 10.59
CA ILE A 174 17.42 15.85 11.13
C ILE A 174 17.81 17.05 10.26
N PRO A 175 17.90 18.28 10.80
CA PRO A 175 18.23 19.45 10.00
C PRO A 175 19.58 19.27 9.30
N ARG A 176 19.67 19.71 8.05
CA ARG A 176 20.91 19.66 7.23
C ARG A 176 21.89 20.78 7.56
N ASN A 177 21.37 21.87 8.12
CA ASN A 177 22.11 23.04 8.56
C ASN A 177 21.21 23.89 9.50
N SER A 178 21.72 25.03 9.99
CA SER A 178 21.01 25.89 10.93
C SER A 178 19.77 26.60 10.35
N SER A 179 19.63 26.64 9.02
CA SER A 179 18.57 27.34 8.30
C SER A 179 17.90 26.44 7.26
N ASP A 180 17.73 25.15 7.58
CA ASP A 180 17.16 24.16 6.66
C ASP A 180 15.67 24.47 6.37
N PRO A 181 15.30 24.86 5.13
CA PRO A 181 13.92 25.19 4.80
C PRO A 181 13.00 23.95 4.77
N LEU A 182 13.57 22.76 4.59
CA LEU A 182 12.87 21.48 4.55
C LEU A 182 12.77 20.83 5.94
N CYS A 183 13.51 21.35 6.92
CA CYS A 183 13.49 20.91 8.32
C CYS A 183 13.62 22.09 9.30
N PRO A 184 12.73 23.12 9.24
CA PRO A 184 12.97 24.35 9.95
C PRO A 184 12.62 24.22 11.44
N MET A 185 13.50 24.74 12.31
CA MET A 185 13.26 24.83 13.75
C MET A 185 11.99 25.60 14.12
N SER A 186 11.54 26.53 13.27
CA SER A 186 10.27 27.22 13.46
C SER A 186 9.05 26.29 13.42
N ASN A 187 9.16 25.11 12.79
CA ASN A 187 8.10 24.12 12.79
C ASN A 187 8.06 23.26 14.08
N ARG A 188 8.94 23.58 15.03
CA ARG A 188 9.03 22.99 16.37
C ARG A 188 8.75 24.07 17.43
N PRO A 189 7.48 24.30 17.82
CA PRO A 189 7.13 25.35 18.77
C PRO A 189 7.69 25.12 20.17
N THR A 190 8.17 26.20 20.80
CA THR A 190 8.67 26.22 22.17
C THR A 190 7.58 26.58 23.17
N VAL A 191 7.79 26.16 24.42
CA VAL A 191 7.01 26.64 25.56
C VAL A 191 7.42 28.10 25.83
N THR A 192 6.43 28.98 25.95
CA THR A 192 6.64 30.42 26.16
C THR A 192 7.62 30.67 27.33
N GLY A 193 8.65 31.48 27.08
CA GLY A 193 9.64 31.87 28.07
C GLY A 193 10.77 30.86 28.32
N GLN A 194 10.83 29.76 27.56
CA GLN A 194 11.85 28.72 27.72
C GLN A 194 12.42 28.28 26.35
N PRO A 195 13.60 28.78 25.94
CA PRO A 195 14.17 28.52 24.61
C PRO A 195 14.57 27.06 24.36
N THR A 196 14.69 26.24 25.40
CA THR A 196 15.09 24.82 25.32
C THR A 196 13.96 23.84 25.64
N ASN A 197 12.75 24.33 25.95
CA ASN A 197 11.60 23.48 26.23
C ASN A 197 10.63 23.50 25.06
N TYR A 198 10.52 22.38 24.35
CA TYR A 198 9.61 22.23 23.22
C TYR A 198 8.27 21.65 23.64
N LEU A 199 7.19 22.08 22.97
CA LEU A 199 5.89 21.45 23.14
C LEU A 199 5.94 20.00 22.67
N ARG A 200 5.35 19.09 23.45
CA ARG A 200 5.23 17.68 23.08
C ARG A 200 3.91 17.33 22.40
N THR A 201 2.96 18.26 22.43
CA THR A 201 1.71 18.19 21.69
C THR A 201 1.41 19.55 21.12
N PHE A 202 1.36 19.67 19.80
CA PHE A 202 1.14 20.95 19.11
C PHE A 202 0.63 20.74 17.68
N GLN A 203 0.17 21.83 17.06
CA GLN A 203 -0.06 21.91 15.62
C GLN A 203 1.15 22.60 14.98
N PRO A 204 1.70 22.05 13.88
CA PRO A 204 2.88 22.61 13.24
C PRO A 204 2.50 23.94 12.57
N PRO A 205 3.32 25.00 12.71
CA PRO A 205 3.13 26.26 11.98
C PRO A 205 2.98 26.08 10.46
N ASN A 206 3.70 25.11 9.87
CA ASN A 206 3.49 24.70 8.48
C ASN A 206 3.27 23.17 8.41
N PRO A 207 2.03 22.70 8.14
CA PRO A 207 1.74 21.28 8.07
C PRO A 207 2.24 20.59 6.80
N LEU A 208 2.81 21.31 5.84
CA LEU A 208 3.39 20.79 4.59
C LEU A 208 4.92 20.69 4.61
N VAL A 209 5.52 20.89 5.77
CA VAL A 209 6.97 20.80 5.99
C VAL A 209 7.20 19.91 7.21
N MET A 210 8.27 19.12 7.20
CA MET A 210 8.65 18.27 8.34
C MET A 210 8.96 19.09 9.60
N ALA A 211 8.95 18.42 10.75
CA ALA A 211 9.39 19.02 12.01
C ALA A 211 10.73 18.41 12.45
N PRO A 212 11.69 19.21 12.96
CA PRO A 212 12.98 18.68 13.38
C PRO A 212 12.89 17.90 14.68
N PHE A 213 13.68 16.83 14.79
CA PHE A 213 14.03 16.25 16.09
C PHE A 213 14.82 17.26 16.92
N VAL A 214 14.68 17.18 18.24
CA VAL A 214 15.41 18.03 19.19
C VAL A 214 15.92 17.24 20.39
N PRO A 215 16.98 17.71 21.09
CA PRO A 215 17.37 17.14 22.37
C PRO A 215 16.18 17.03 23.34
N GLY A 216 16.05 15.87 23.99
CA GLY A 216 14.96 15.54 24.90
C GLY A 216 13.74 14.90 24.25
N ASP A 217 13.72 14.69 22.94
CA ASP A 217 12.77 13.77 22.30
C ASP A 217 13.11 12.32 22.68
N PHE A 218 12.10 11.52 23.00
CA PHE A 218 12.25 10.11 23.32
C PHE A 218 11.87 9.33 22.06
N VAL A 219 12.85 8.66 21.47
CA VAL A 219 12.69 7.97 20.19
C VAL A 219 12.79 6.47 20.35
N ASP A 220 12.04 5.77 19.52
CA ASP A 220 12.27 4.38 19.19
C ASP A 220 12.95 4.34 17.83
N TYR A 221 13.93 3.46 17.66
CA TYR A 221 14.66 3.34 16.40
C TYR A 221 15.04 1.90 16.09
N ARG A 222 15.07 1.60 14.79
CA ARG A 222 15.49 0.32 14.23
C ARG A 222 16.57 0.55 13.19
N GLY A 223 17.57 -0.30 13.19
CA GLY A 223 18.72 -0.15 12.34
C GLY A 223 19.65 -1.34 12.44
N TYR A 224 20.87 -1.16 11.97
CA TYR A 224 21.93 -2.14 12.17
C TYR A 224 23.24 -1.47 12.51
N LYS A 225 24.09 -2.19 13.25
CA LYS A 225 25.40 -1.65 13.64
C LYS A 225 26.39 -1.70 12.47
N ASN A 226 26.97 -0.56 12.10
CA ASN A 226 28.06 -0.51 11.11
C ASN A 226 29.44 -0.74 11.74
N SER A 227 30.48 -0.80 10.91
CA SER A 227 31.87 -1.00 11.35
C SER A 227 32.43 0.13 12.22
N ALA A 228 31.88 1.35 12.08
CA ALA A 228 32.20 2.50 12.94
C ALA A 228 31.51 2.43 14.31
N GLY A 229 30.60 1.48 14.51
CA GLY A 229 29.84 1.29 15.74
C GLY A 229 28.61 2.20 15.86
N GLU A 230 28.24 2.92 14.80
CA GLU A 230 26.97 3.64 14.71
C GLU A 230 25.82 2.66 14.42
N ILE A 231 24.60 3.02 14.84
CA ILE A 231 23.38 2.35 14.38
C ILE A 231 22.89 3.07 13.13
N VAL A 232 22.97 2.39 12.00
CA VAL A 232 22.41 2.82 10.72
C VAL A 232 20.91 2.50 10.72
N ALA A 233 20.09 3.50 10.94
CA ALA A 233 18.65 3.38 11.14
C ALA A 233 17.85 3.56 9.86
N PHE A 234 16.83 2.72 9.71
CA PHE A 234 15.81 2.80 8.65
C PHE A 234 14.44 3.24 9.18
N GLU A 235 14.26 3.26 10.51
CA GLU A 235 13.06 3.76 11.16
C GLU A 235 13.45 4.53 12.43
N VAL A 236 12.89 5.72 12.63
CA VAL A 236 13.01 6.50 13.87
C VAL A 236 11.67 7.16 14.19
N VAL A 237 11.11 6.88 15.36
CA VAL A 237 9.81 7.38 15.79
C VAL A 237 9.92 8.12 17.11
N ALA A 238 9.59 9.42 17.15
CA ALA A 238 9.49 10.16 18.41
C ALA A 238 8.21 9.80 19.17
N TRP A 239 8.34 8.92 20.15
CA TRP A 239 7.22 8.36 20.92
C TRP A 239 6.59 9.32 21.91
N ASN A 240 7.35 10.26 22.45
CA ASN A 240 6.84 11.24 23.39
C ASN A 240 6.28 12.49 22.71
N LEU A 241 6.07 12.46 21.39
CA LEU A 241 5.68 13.60 20.58
C LEU A 241 4.42 13.30 19.76
N ALA A 242 3.42 14.16 19.87
CA ALA A 242 2.22 14.15 19.02
C ALA A 242 2.09 15.48 18.26
N ILE A 243 2.26 15.45 16.94
CA ILE A 243 2.06 16.63 16.08
C ILE A 243 0.71 16.49 15.39
N LEU A 244 -0.26 17.32 15.78
CA LEU A 244 -1.64 17.20 15.32
C LEU A 244 -1.91 18.07 14.10
N THR A 245 -2.75 17.60 13.19
CA THR A 245 -3.26 18.36 12.05
C THR A 245 -4.78 18.46 12.16
N VAL A 246 -5.34 19.53 11.59
CA VAL A 246 -6.79 19.75 11.53
C VAL A 246 -7.11 20.30 10.15
N SER A 247 -8.21 19.81 9.56
CA SER A 247 -8.73 20.31 8.29
C SER A 247 -8.75 21.85 8.25
N PRO A 248 -8.26 22.48 7.16
CA PRO A 248 -7.93 21.90 5.86
C PRO A 248 -6.50 21.35 5.71
N ALA A 249 -5.68 21.32 6.77
CA ALA A 249 -4.34 20.72 6.69
C ALA A 249 -4.42 19.22 6.37
N PRO A 250 -3.44 18.66 5.64
CA PRO A 250 -3.49 17.25 5.30
C PRO A 250 -3.23 16.37 6.54
N THR A 251 -3.84 15.19 6.53
CA THR A 251 -3.68 14.17 7.57
C THR A 251 -2.46 13.31 7.28
N TYR A 252 -1.65 13.01 8.28
CA TYR A 252 -0.61 11.98 8.17
C TYR A 252 -1.06 10.70 8.83
N ILE A 253 -0.58 9.58 8.29
CA ILE A 253 -0.90 8.23 8.74
C ILE A 253 0.43 7.54 9.03
N ARG A 254 0.50 6.80 10.13
CA ARG A 254 1.57 5.83 10.38
C ARG A 254 0.95 4.47 10.60
N VAL A 255 1.43 3.46 9.89
CA VAL A 255 1.00 2.07 10.08
C VAL A 255 2.02 1.36 10.95
N GLU A 256 1.56 0.84 12.09
CA GLU A 256 2.40 0.07 13.02
C GLU A 256 2.36 -1.43 12.69
N LEU A 257 1.26 -1.90 12.11
CA LEU A 257 1.06 -3.32 11.82
C LEU A 257 0.22 -3.52 10.57
N ALA A 258 0.72 -4.37 9.67
CA ALA A 258 -0.02 -5.00 8.58
C ALA A 258 0.22 -6.51 8.65
N LEU A 259 -0.64 -7.21 9.41
CA LEU A 259 -0.61 -8.66 9.58
C LEU A 259 -1.71 -9.28 8.72
N ILE A 260 -1.34 -10.22 7.85
CA ILE A 260 -2.28 -10.88 6.94
C ILE A 260 -2.46 -12.35 7.32
N GLY A 261 -3.69 -12.74 7.66
CA GLY A 261 -4.06 -14.13 7.87
C GLY A 261 -4.39 -14.82 6.54
N ILE A 262 -3.65 -15.89 6.23
CA ILE A 262 -3.82 -16.65 4.99
C ILE A 262 -4.90 -17.72 5.16
N TYR A 263 -5.88 -17.71 4.26
CA TYR A 263 -7.00 -18.64 4.26
C TYR A 263 -6.62 -19.99 3.63
N THR A 264 -7.14 -21.06 4.22
CA THR A 264 -7.24 -22.38 3.58
C THR A 264 -8.63 -22.95 3.82
N ASN A 265 -9.08 -23.81 2.90
CA ASN A 265 -10.31 -24.58 3.07
C ASN A 265 -10.10 -25.93 3.77
N ASP A 266 -8.87 -26.22 4.21
CA ASP A 266 -8.58 -27.44 4.97
C ASP A 266 -9.35 -27.42 6.31
N PRO A 267 -10.26 -28.38 6.55
CA PRO A 267 -11.09 -28.40 7.75
C PRO A 267 -10.29 -28.67 9.04
N THR A 268 -9.02 -29.06 8.92
CA THR A 268 -8.11 -29.30 10.05
C THR A 268 -7.25 -28.07 10.39
N ALA A 269 -7.40 -26.98 9.65
CA ALA A 269 -6.58 -25.78 9.80
C ALA A 269 -7.26 -24.64 10.58
N GLU A 270 -6.52 -23.98 11.46
CA GLU A 270 -6.85 -22.71 12.10
C GLU A 270 -6.38 -21.59 11.19
N VAL A 271 -7.30 -20.70 10.81
CA VAL A 271 -6.99 -19.50 10.03
C VAL A 271 -7.02 -18.30 10.97
N GLN A 272 -5.93 -17.53 10.98
CA GLN A 272 -5.82 -16.32 11.79
C GLN A 272 -6.55 -15.13 11.17
N GLU A 273 -6.86 -14.12 11.99
CA GLU A 273 -7.44 -12.86 11.51
C GLU A 273 -6.40 -12.01 10.76
N THR A 274 -6.86 -11.23 9.79
CA THR A 274 -6.08 -10.12 9.24
C THR A 274 -6.26 -8.89 10.14
N ARG A 275 -5.16 -8.19 10.43
CA ARG A 275 -5.14 -7.07 11.37
C ARG A 275 -4.28 -5.92 10.86
N PHE A 276 -4.87 -4.73 10.82
CA PHE A 276 -4.17 -3.47 10.54
C PHE A 276 -4.25 -2.52 11.73
N VAL A 277 -3.12 -1.95 12.13
CA VAL A 277 -3.02 -0.94 13.18
C VAL A 277 -2.36 0.32 12.63
N ALA A 278 -3.03 1.46 12.77
CA ALA A 278 -2.51 2.74 12.32
C ALA A 278 -2.73 3.84 13.37
N PHE A 279 -1.98 4.92 13.21
CA PHE A 279 -2.11 6.17 13.96
C PHE A 279 -2.26 7.33 12.99
N SER A 280 -2.83 8.43 13.47
CA SER A 280 -3.03 9.61 12.62
C SER A 280 -2.90 10.95 13.35
N THR A 281 -2.53 11.97 12.59
CA THR A 281 -2.42 13.35 13.07
C THR A 281 -3.77 14.06 13.22
N ASP A 282 -4.83 13.58 12.57
CA ASP A 282 -6.19 14.10 12.66
C ASP A 282 -7.15 13.05 13.25
N PHE A 283 -7.83 13.40 14.34
CA PHE A 283 -8.78 12.52 15.04
C PHE A 283 -10.15 12.42 14.33
N SER A 284 -10.43 13.35 13.43
CA SER A 284 -11.68 13.43 12.66
C SER A 284 -11.61 12.70 11.32
N ALA A 285 -10.40 12.35 10.87
CA ALA A 285 -10.19 11.67 9.61
C ALA A 285 -10.70 10.22 9.65
N VAL A 286 -11.34 9.79 8.58
CA VAL A 286 -11.65 8.38 8.32
C VAL A 286 -10.48 7.79 7.53
N ILE A 287 -9.99 6.60 7.92
CA ILE A 287 -8.92 5.89 7.21
C ILE A 287 -9.48 4.68 6.49
N SER A 288 -9.40 4.66 5.15
CA SER A 288 -9.72 3.50 4.32
C SER A 288 -8.46 2.70 3.99
N VAL A 289 -8.60 1.38 3.85
CA VAL A 289 -7.55 0.42 3.48
C VAL A 289 -7.92 -0.25 2.16
N ALA A 290 -6.96 -0.33 1.24
CA ALA A 290 -7.07 -1.07 -0.01
C ALA A 290 -5.82 -1.94 -0.23
N ALA A 291 -5.98 -3.09 -0.87
CA ALA A 291 -4.88 -3.87 -1.43
C ALA A 291 -4.39 -3.19 -2.71
N LEU A 292 -3.07 -3.12 -2.90
CA LEU A 292 -2.45 -2.70 -4.15
C LEU A 292 -2.24 -3.92 -5.05
N ASP A 293 -3.18 -4.13 -5.97
CA ASP A 293 -3.10 -5.19 -6.96
C ASP A 293 -2.27 -4.71 -8.16
N LEU A 294 -1.23 -5.46 -8.49
CA LEU A 294 -0.34 -5.19 -9.61
C LEU A 294 -0.84 -5.88 -10.88
N ASP A 295 -0.86 -5.16 -11.99
CA ASP A 295 -1.00 -5.75 -13.31
C ASP A 295 0.35 -6.36 -13.76
N PRO A 296 0.41 -7.67 -14.05
CA PRO A 296 1.67 -8.35 -14.33
C PRO A 296 2.31 -8.02 -15.69
N CYS A 297 1.61 -7.28 -16.57
CA CYS A 297 2.16 -6.89 -17.86
C CYS A 297 2.57 -5.42 -17.91
N THR A 298 1.88 -4.57 -17.16
CA THR A 298 2.07 -3.11 -17.20
C THR A 298 2.67 -2.54 -15.92
N GLY A 299 2.66 -3.29 -14.82
CA GLY A 299 3.11 -2.81 -13.51
C GLY A 299 2.11 -1.82 -12.90
N HIS A 300 0.96 -1.59 -13.55
CA HIS A 300 -0.02 -0.62 -13.09
C HIS A 300 -0.70 -1.09 -11.80
N HIS A 301 -0.71 -0.21 -10.79
CA HIS A 301 -1.35 -0.49 -9.50
C HIS A 301 -2.85 -0.18 -9.56
N THR A 302 -3.67 -1.13 -9.15
CA THR A 302 -5.10 -0.93 -8.91
C THR A 302 -5.42 -1.11 -7.43
N GLU A 303 -6.33 -0.27 -6.93
CA GLU A 303 -6.74 -0.30 -5.53
C GLU A 303 -7.99 -1.16 -5.37
N ARG A 304 -7.86 -2.30 -4.70
CA ARG A 304 -9.00 -3.12 -4.30
C ARG A 304 -9.33 -2.86 -2.84
N ALA A 305 -10.49 -2.27 -2.60
CA ALA A 305 -10.91 -1.89 -1.26
C ALA A 305 -11.02 -3.10 -0.31
N ILE A 306 -10.49 -2.94 0.90
CA ILE A 306 -10.49 -3.95 1.97
C ILE A 306 -11.45 -3.55 3.08
N GLY A 307 -11.36 -2.30 3.54
CA GLY A 307 -12.11 -1.86 4.72
C GLY A 307 -11.88 -0.42 5.13
N THR A 308 -12.67 0.01 6.12
CA THR A 308 -12.45 1.29 6.81
C THR A 308 -12.05 1.03 8.26
N MET A 309 -10.93 1.60 8.67
CA MET A 309 -10.42 1.45 10.03
C MET A 309 -11.29 2.19 11.03
N GLN A 310 -11.47 1.60 12.21
CA GLN A 310 -12.27 2.18 13.27
C GLN A 310 -11.38 2.92 14.27
N PRO A 311 -11.73 4.16 14.67
CA PRO A 311 -11.00 4.86 15.71
C PRO A 311 -11.13 4.12 17.05
N ARG A 312 -10.05 4.09 17.83
CA ARG A 312 -9.96 3.44 19.15
C ARG A 312 -9.73 4.49 20.24
N PRO A 313 -10.80 5.18 20.68
CA PRO A 313 -10.68 6.26 21.68
C PRO A 313 -10.24 5.74 23.07
N GLU A 314 -10.50 4.47 23.39
CA GLU A 314 -10.14 3.83 24.67
C GLU A 314 -8.62 3.74 24.92
N GLY A 315 -7.78 4.03 23.92
CA GLY A 315 -6.32 4.03 24.02
C GLY A 315 -5.67 5.31 24.57
N GLY A 316 -6.45 6.23 25.14
CA GLY A 316 -5.93 7.45 25.78
C GLY A 316 -5.53 8.56 24.80
N ASN A 317 -6.38 8.91 23.85
CA ASN A 317 -6.16 9.98 22.85
C ASN A 317 -4.93 9.78 21.94
N ARG A 318 -4.50 8.54 21.72
CA ARG A 318 -3.37 8.19 20.83
C ARG A 318 -3.67 8.32 19.33
N ASN A 319 -4.88 8.73 18.95
CA ASN A 319 -5.38 8.73 17.56
C ASN A 319 -5.14 7.39 16.83
N LYS A 320 -5.43 6.28 17.53
CA LYS A 320 -5.24 4.92 17.05
C LYS A 320 -6.44 4.46 16.23
N TYR A 321 -6.18 3.77 15.13
CA TYR A 321 -7.16 3.14 14.26
C TYR A 321 -6.88 1.63 14.17
N LEU A 322 -7.95 0.85 14.06
CA LEU A 322 -7.86 -0.61 13.96
C LEU A 322 -8.85 -1.15 12.93
N LEU A 323 -8.37 -2.04 12.07
CA LEU A 323 -9.21 -2.89 11.21
C LEU A 323 -8.83 -4.35 11.47
N ARG A 324 -9.84 -5.20 11.67
CA ARG A 324 -9.70 -6.65 11.86
C ARG A 324 -10.81 -7.38 11.13
N PHE A 325 -10.50 -8.50 10.51
CA PHE A 325 -11.48 -9.40 9.93
C PHE A 325 -10.93 -10.83 9.84
N ASP A 326 -11.83 -11.80 10.00
CA ASP A 326 -11.47 -13.21 9.94
C ASP A 326 -11.24 -13.66 8.49
N GLY A 327 -10.21 -14.48 8.28
CA GLY A 327 -10.00 -15.20 7.02
C GLY A 327 -11.04 -16.31 6.88
N THR A 328 -12.23 -15.98 6.38
CA THR A 328 -13.36 -16.92 6.25
C THR A 328 -13.57 -17.44 4.84
N GLN A 329 -12.89 -16.83 3.86
CA GLN A 329 -13.02 -17.18 2.45
C GLN A 329 -11.71 -16.91 1.73
N SER A 330 -11.52 -17.64 0.63
CA SER A 330 -10.40 -17.41 -0.28
C SER A 330 -10.54 -16.03 -0.92
N VAL A 331 -9.52 -15.19 -0.73
CA VAL A 331 -9.41 -13.87 -1.35
C VAL A 331 -8.01 -13.68 -1.92
N PRO A 332 -7.87 -12.85 -2.96
CA PRO A 332 -6.56 -12.45 -3.42
C PRO A 332 -5.81 -11.60 -2.41
N TYR A 333 -4.54 -11.95 -2.19
CA TYR A 333 -3.61 -11.21 -1.33
C TYR A 333 -2.64 -10.38 -2.18
N ALA A 334 -2.52 -9.10 -1.81
CA ALA A 334 -1.51 -8.19 -2.33
C ALA A 334 -0.29 -8.14 -1.42
N ARG A 335 0.87 -7.85 -2.01
CA ARG A 335 2.14 -7.66 -1.28
C ARG A 335 2.13 -6.39 -0.42
N GLU A 336 1.37 -5.40 -0.85
CA GLU A 336 1.31 -4.06 -0.26
C GLU A 336 -0.14 -3.60 -0.12
N TYR A 337 -0.39 -2.81 0.93
CA TYR A 337 -1.70 -2.22 1.21
C TYR A 337 -1.57 -0.70 1.36
N ILE A 338 -2.49 0.03 0.77
CA ILE A 338 -2.55 1.49 0.86
C ILE A 338 -3.64 1.94 1.84
N PHE A 339 -3.29 2.92 2.64
CA PHE A 339 -4.13 3.58 3.63
C PHE A 339 -4.38 5.00 3.17
N LYS A 340 -5.63 5.47 3.19
CA LYS A 340 -5.99 6.82 2.75
C LYS A 340 -6.88 7.52 3.76
N ALA A 341 -6.53 8.76 4.07
CA ALA A 341 -7.31 9.63 4.93
C ALA A 341 -8.44 10.31 4.15
N SER A 342 -9.56 10.56 4.83
CA SER A 342 -10.70 11.27 4.24
C SER A 342 -10.45 12.76 3.98
N THR A 343 -9.30 13.30 4.38
CA THR A 343 -8.91 14.67 4.07
C THR A 343 -8.33 14.82 2.66
N GLY A 344 -8.19 13.72 1.90
CA GLY A 344 -7.51 13.70 0.61
C GLY A 344 -5.99 13.64 0.77
N THR A 345 -5.29 13.59 -0.37
CA THR A 345 -3.83 13.55 -0.44
C THR A 345 -3.24 14.88 -0.88
N GLN A 346 -2.03 15.18 -0.42
CA GLN A 346 -1.31 16.39 -0.79
C GLN A 346 0.20 16.14 -0.76
N VAL A 347 0.91 16.54 -1.83
CA VAL A 347 2.37 16.49 -1.86
C VAL A 347 2.93 17.64 -1.01
N THR A 348 3.82 17.30 -0.09
CA THR A 348 4.49 18.23 0.82
C THR A 348 5.66 18.93 0.12
N GLN A 349 6.23 19.96 0.74
CA GLN A 349 7.45 20.60 0.22
C GLN A 349 8.67 19.66 0.24
N ASN A 350 8.58 18.57 1.01
CA ASN A 350 9.60 17.53 1.15
C ASN A 350 9.45 16.39 0.14
N GLY A 351 8.46 16.44 -0.76
CA GLY A 351 8.19 15.35 -1.71
C GLY A 351 7.33 14.21 -1.16
N LEU A 352 7.09 14.17 0.15
CA LEU A 352 6.21 13.17 0.79
C LEU A 352 4.74 13.41 0.40
N VAL A 353 3.96 12.34 0.28
CA VAL A 353 2.51 12.44 0.02
C VAL A 353 1.73 12.30 1.33
N ALA A 354 1.30 13.43 1.89
CA ALA A 354 0.39 13.43 3.02
C ALA A 354 -0.99 12.88 2.60
N GLY A 355 -1.74 12.33 3.55
CA GLY A 355 -3.07 11.74 3.34
C GLY A 355 -3.06 10.28 2.90
N GLN A 356 -1.88 9.71 2.65
CA GLN A 356 -1.74 8.29 2.32
C GLN A 356 -0.54 7.65 3.05
N PHE A 357 -0.57 6.31 3.13
CA PHE A 357 0.55 5.49 3.58
C PHE A 357 0.49 4.15 2.83
N VAL A 358 1.60 3.69 2.29
CA VAL A 358 1.73 2.36 1.68
C VAL A 358 2.50 1.47 2.64
N ALA A 359 1.90 0.35 3.06
CA ALA A 359 2.55 -0.60 3.96
C ALA A 359 2.86 -1.91 3.21
N PRO A 360 4.13 -2.35 3.15
CA PRO A 360 4.45 -3.71 2.77
C PRO A 360 3.96 -4.68 3.85
N VAL A 361 3.57 -5.89 3.43
CA VAL A 361 3.23 -6.95 4.39
C VAL A 361 4.50 -7.65 4.84
N LEU A 362 4.87 -7.42 6.09
CA LEU A 362 6.02 -8.03 6.73
C LEU A 362 5.65 -9.25 7.59
N GLU A 363 4.35 -9.47 7.84
CA GLU A 363 3.85 -10.57 8.67
C GLU A 363 2.71 -11.32 7.98
N TRP A 364 3.05 -12.51 7.49
CA TRP A 364 2.12 -13.44 6.85
C TRP A 364 1.87 -14.61 7.78
N ILE A 365 0.62 -14.80 8.19
CA ILE A 365 0.27 -15.90 9.08
C ILE A 365 -0.35 -17.03 8.27
N GLN A 366 0.45 -18.07 8.06
CA GLN A 366 0.03 -19.30 7.38
C GLN A 366 -0.98 -20.08 8.24
N PRO A 367 -1.85 -20.90 7.63
CA PRO A 367 -2.78 -21.73 8.38
C PRO A 367 -2.05 -22.74 9.28
N GLU A 368 -2.57 -22.96 10.48
CA GLU A 368 -1.93 -23.83 11.49
C GLU A 368 -2.80 -25.05 11.76
N LEU A 369 -2.24 -26.13 12.29
CA LEU A 369 -3.04 -27.30 12.67
C LEU A 369 -3.91 -27.02 13.90
N GLN A 370 -5.22 -27.27 13.81
CA GLN A 370 -6.13 -27.19 14.96
C GLN A 370 -5.94 -28.35 15.95
N GLN A 371 -5.46 -29.51 15.47
CA GLN A 371 -5.33 -30.72 16.27
C GLN A 371 -3.90 -31.29 16.17
N PRO A 372 -3.18 -31.38 17.31
CA PRO A 372 -1.88 -32.03 17.34
C PRO A 372 -1.93 -33.50 16.86
N GLY A 373 -0.88 -33.94 16.18
CA GLY A 373 -0.73 -35.32 15.69
C GLY A 373 -1.28 -35.59 14.29
N GLN A 374 -1.91 -34.60 13.64
CA GLN A 374 -2.28 -34.65 12.23
C GLN A 374 -1.09 -34.28 11.31
N PRO A 375 -1.12 -34.65 10.02
CA PRO A 375 -0.14 -34.20 9.04
C PRO A 375 -0.10 -32.67 8.96
N PRO A 376 1.07 -32.04 8.77
CA PRO A 376 1.19 -30.57 8.71
C PRO A 376 0.38 -29.98 7.55
N ILE A 377 -0.09 -28.74 7.73
CA ILE A 377 -0.80 -27.97 6.69
C ILE A 377 0.23 -27.32 5.78
N VAL A 378 0.06 -27.49 4.47
CA VAL A 378 0.90 -26.82 3.46
C VAL A 378 0.75 -25.30 3.53
N ASN A 379 1.87 -24.58 3.40
CA ASN A 379 1.83 -23.12 3.26
C ASN A 379 1.10 -22.75 1.97
N GLN A 380 0.18 -21.79 2.06
CA GLN A 380 -0.68 -21.37 0.96
C GLN A 380 -0.09 -20.15 0.25
N PHE A 381 0.27 -20.33 -1.02
CA PHE A 381 0.76 -19.26 -1.90
C PHE A 381 -0.17 -19.02 -3.10
N SER A 382 -1.11 -19.93 -3.36
CA SER A 382 -2.00 -19.93 -4.53
C SER A 382 -2.86 -18.67 -4.72
N THR A 383 -3.11 -17.89 -3.67
CA THR A 383 -3.87 -16.64 -3.75
C THR A 383 -3.03 -15.39 -3.51
N MET A 384 -1.72 -15.53 -3.36
CA MET A 384 -0.78 -14.41 -3.33
C MET A 384 -0.50 -13.98 -4.77
N TRP A 385 -1.19 -12.93 -5.23
CA TRP A 385 -1.14 -12.52 -6.64
C TRP A 385 0.22 -12.05 -7.08
N HIS A 386 0.99 -11.42 -6.21
CA HIS A 386 2.37 -11.05 -6.49
C HIS A 386 3.28 -12.26 -6.75
N LEU A 387 2.97 -13.44 -6.21
CA LEU A 387 3.73 -14.68 -6.44
C LEU A 387 3.20 -15.49 -7.63
N THR A 388 1.88 -15.51 -7.81
CA THR A 388 1.19 -16.32 -8.85
C THR A 388 1.06 -15.60 -10.19
N LYS A 389 1.14 -14.27 -10.19
CA LYS A 389 1.08 -13.43 -11.40
C LYS A 389 2.41 -12.74 -11.73
N GLY A 390 3.19 -12.41 -10.70
CA GLY A 390 4.35 -11.53 -10.82
C GLY A 390 4.03 -10.09 -10.43
N VAL A 391 5.02 -9.21 -10.58
CA VAL A 391 4.92 -7.78 -10.20
C VAL A 391 5.05 -6.83 -11.38
N GLY A 392 5.15 -7.34 -12.61
CA GLY A 392 5.18 -6.51 -13.81
C GLY A 392 6.59 -6.05 -14.21
N PRO A 393 6.69 -5.14 -15.20
CA PRO A 393 7.95 -4.58 -15.64
C PRO A 393 8.62 -3.72 -14.56
N ASP A 394 9.94 -3.81 -14.48
CA ASP A 394 10.77 -2.82 -13.77
C ASP A 394 11.11 -1.61 -14.67
N GLU A 395 11.92 -0.70 -14.16
CA GLU A 395 12.34 0.53 -14.84
C GLU A 395 13.11 0.25 -16.15
N ASP A 396 13.81 -0.88 -16.21
CA ASP A 396 14.55 -1.36 -17.39
C ASP A 396 13.65 -2.11 -18.39
N GLY A 397 12.35 -2.23 -18.10
CA GLY A 397 11.37 -2.95 -18.92
C GLY A 397 11.41 -4.48 -18.76
N ASN A 398 12.16 -5.02 -17.79
CA ASN A 398 12.18 -6.45 -17.54
C ASN A 398 10.92 -6.88 -16.78
N ILE A 399 10.17 -7.84 -17.33
CA ILE A 399 8.93 -8.33 -16.72
C ILE A 399 9.23 -9.36 -15.62
N TRP A 400 8.89 -9.02 -14.38
CA TRP A 400 8.95 -9.91 -13.22
C TRP A 400 7.70 -10.78 -13.15
N GLY A 401 7.83 -12.04 -13.57
CA GLY A 401 6.76 -13.03 -13.63
C GLY A 401 6.47 -13.75 -12.31
N PRO A 402 5.63 -14.80 -12.34
CA PRO A 402 5.39 -15.64 -11.17
C PRO A 402 6.64 -16.42 -10.75
N LEU A 403 6.67 -16.92 -9.51
CA LEU A 403 7.76 -17.78 -9.06
C LEU A 403 7.86 -19.05 -9.90
N ASP A 404 9.08 -19.39 -10.33
CA ASP A 404 9.37 -20.57 -11.16
C ASP A 404 10.65 -21.29 -10.69
N PRO A 405 10.58 -22.55 -10.20
CA PRO A 405 9.37 -23.34 -9.99
C PRO A 405 8.47 -22.78 -8.88
N PHE A 406 7.15 -22.98 -9.00
CA PHE A 406 6.21 -22.47 -8.00
C PHE A 406 6.27 -23.30 -6.70
N PRO A 407 6.28 -22.67 -5.51
CA PRO A 407 6.47 -23.35 -4.21
C PRO A 407 5.20 -24.07 -3.71
N GLN A 408 4.32 -24.52 -4.61
CA GLN A 408 3.09 -25.25 -4.28
C GLN A 408 2.61 -26.04 -5.50
N SER A 409 2.29 -27.32 -5.32
CA SER A 409 1.73 -28.18 -6.34
C SER A 409 0.30 -27.75 -6.72
N PHE A 410 -0.08 -28.04 -7.97
CA PHE A 410 -1.43 -27.81 -8.51
C PHE A 410 -1.91 -26.35 -8.51
N VAL A 411 -0.96 -25.39 -8.53
CA VAL A 411 -1.28 -23.97 -8.69
C VAL A 411 -1.06 -23.56 -10.13
N SER A 412 -2.06 -22.90 -10.72
CA SER A 412 -1.92 -22.26 -12.03
C SER A 412 -1.28 -20.89 -11.86
N THR A 413 -0.18 -20.65 -12.55
CA THR A 413 0.51 -19.35 -12.59
C THR A 413 0.20 -18.61 -13.89
N PHE A 414 0.37 -17.29 -13.85
CA PHE A 414 0.19 -16.43 -15.03
C PHE A 414 1.28 -16.68 -16.07
N ASP A 415 0.89 -16.67 -17.35
CA ASP A 415 1.83 -16.81 -18.46
C ASP A 415 2.28 -15.43 -18.95
N ILE A 416 3.50 -15.03 -18.57
CA ILE A 416 4.07 -13.73 -18.97
C ILE A 416 4.28 -13.59 -20.48
N SER A 417 4.29 -14.68 -21.26
CA SER A 417 4.40 -14.60 -22.71
C SER A 417 3.16 -13.96 -23.36
N THR A 418 2.07 -13.81 -22.60
CA THR A 418 0.86 -13.10 -23.02
C THR A 418 0.97 -11.57 -22.91
N CYS A 419 2.00 -11.06 -22.27
CA CYS A 419 2.22 -9.61 -22.16
C CYS A 419 2.72 -9.01 -23.48
N PRO A 420 2.26 -7.80 -23.84
CA PRO A 420 2.83 -7.09 -24.98
C PRO A 420 4.32 -6.77 -24.70
N PRO A 421 5.15 -6.61 -25.75
CA PRO A 421 6.52 -6.13 -25.58
C PRO A 421 6.50 -4.81 -24.82
N VAL A 422 7.18 -4.78 -23.67
CA VAL A 422 7.40 -3.54 -22.95
C VAL A 422 8.49 -2.80 -23.72
N SER A 423 8.09 -1.75 -24.44
CA SER A 423 9.07 -0.79 -24.93
C SER A 423 9.77 -0.24 -23.68
N PRO A 424 11.11 -0.27 -23.58
CA PRO A 424 11.80 0.53 -22.59
C PRO A 424 11.25 1.95 -22.67
N PRO A 425 11.10 2.68 -21.55
CA PRO A 425 11.03 4.13 -21.64
C PRO A 425 12.16 4.55 -22.60
N GLU A 426 11.82 5.30 -23.65
CA GLU A 426 12.84 5.89 -24.51
C GLU A 426 13.79 6.62 -23.56
N GLU A 427 15.03 6.11 -23.41
CA GLU A 427 16.05 6.78 -22.59
C GLU A 427 16.04 8.23 -23.08
N GLU A 428 15.69 9.18 -22.19
CA GLU A 428 15.96 10.58 -22.46
C GLU A 428 17.48 10.66 -22.63
N GLU A 429 17.95 10.63 -23.88
CA GLU A 429 19.34 10.93 -24.17
C GLU A 429 19.67 12.26 -23.48
N PRO A 430 20.83 12.38 -22.82
CA PRO A 430 21.25 13.67 -22.27
C PRO A 430 21.16 14.70 -23.40
N PRO A 431 20.54 15.86 -23.17
CA PRO A 431 20.16 16.75 -24.26
C PRO A 431 21.37 17.06 -25.12
N VAL A 432 21.28 16.70 -26.40
CA VAL A 432 22.18 17.21 -27.43
C VAL A 432 22.07 18.74 -27.36
N GLU A 433 23.18 19.43 -27.09
CA GLU A 433 23.24 20.89 -27.14
C GLU A 433 22.77 21.36 -28.52
N GLY A 434 21.51 21.80 -28.62
CA GLY A 434 20.95 22.36 -29.85
C GLY A 434 19.49 22.00 -30.18
N GLU A 435 18.87 20.99 -29.56
CA GLU A 435 17.43 20.75 -29.72
C GLU A 435 16.60 21.56 -28.71
N GLY A 436 15.57 22.25 -29.21
CA GLY A 436 14.69 23.08 -28.39
C GLY A 436 13.95 22.24 -27.35
N ALA A 437 13.82 22.75 -26.13
CA ALA A 437 13.11 22.03 -25.07
C ALA A 437 11.67 21.73 -25.52
N ILE A 438 11.11 20.56 -25.15
CA ILE A 438 9.73 20.15 -25.47
C ILE A 438 8.83 20.35 -24.24
N PRO A 439 7.61 20.93 -24.38
CA PRO A 439 6.61 20.95 -23.31
C PRO A 439 6.21 19.54 -22.85
N THR A 440 5.86 19.39 -21.57
CA THR A 440 5.47 18.13 -20.90
C THR A 440 4.07 18.32 -20.31
N PRO A 441 3.03 18.23 -21.14
CA PRO A 441 1.67 18.48 -20.69
C PRO A 441 1.15 17.36 -19.77
N ARG A 442 0.42 17.75 -18.72
CA ARG A 442 -0.48 16.87 -17.96
C ARG A 442 -1.92 17.35 -18.04
N ILE A 443 -2.85 16.41 -17.92
CA ILE A 443 -4.28 16.71 -17.83
C ILE A 443 -4.82 16.25 -16.47
N GLN A 444 -5.60 17.14 -15.84
CA GLN A 444 -6.42 16.83 -14.67
C GLN A 444 -7.89 17.10 -15.00
N ALA A 445 -8.76 16.14 -14.74
CA ALA A 445 -10.20 16.34 -14.85
C ALA A 445 -10.80 16.77 -13.51
N THR A 446 -11.78 17.65 -13.57
CA THR A 446 -12.59 18.06 -12.42
C THR A 446 -14.07 17.96 -12.76
N ILE A 447 -14.87 17.41 -11.86
CA ILE A 447 -16.33 17.28 -12.05
C ILE A 447 -17.05 17.74 -10.77
N PRO A 448 -18.09 18.60 -10.85
CA PRO A 448 -18.88 19.00 -9.71
C PRO A 448 -19.60 17.81 -9.07
N VAL A 449 -19.54 17.68 -7.74
CA VAL A 449 -20.08 16.51 -7.01
C VAL A 449 -21.29 16.82 -6.17
N ASN A 450 -21.66 18.10 -6.05
CA ASN A 450 -22.90 18.56 -5.43
C ASN A 450 -23.71 19.43 -6.40
N SER A 451 -25.01 19.58 -6.13
CA SER A 451 -25.91 20.36 -6.97
C SER A 451 -25.56 21.85 -7.04
N ALA A 452 -24.86 22.37 -6.03
CA ALA A 452 -24.43 23.76 -5.96
C ALA A 452 -23.14 24.05 -6.75
N GLY A 453 -22.43 23.02 -7.22
CA GLY A 453 -21.15 23.15 -7.92
C GLY A 453 -19.99 23.66 -7.05
N THR A 454 -20.14 23.66 -5.73
CA THR A 454 -19.17 24.23 -4.78
C THR A 454 -18.05 23.25 -4.45
N VAL A 455 -18.26 21.95 -4.68
CA VAL A 455 -17.29 20.89 -4.45
C VAL A 455 -17.10 20.13 -5.76
N SER A 456 -15.84 19.84 -6.11
CA SER A 456 -15.48 19.08 -7.31
C SER A 456 -14.56 17.91 -6.96
N ALA A 457 -14.80 16.76 -7.58
CA ALA A 457 -13.86 15.65 -7.60
C ALA A 457 -12.76 15.95 -8.60
N THR A 458 -11.54 15.55 -8.26
CA THR A 458 -10.38 15.60 -9.13
C THR A 458 -10.02 14.20 -9.58
N VAL A 459 -9.85 14.00 -10.88
CA VAL A 459 -9.36 12.75 -11.47
C VAL A 459 -8.10 13.05 -12.27
N THR A 460 -7.02 12.36 -11.94
CA THR A 460 -5.74 12.42 -12.67
C THR A 460 -5.49 11.08 -13.35
N LEU A 461 -4.63 11.10 -14.36
CA LEU A 461 -4.13 9.86 -14.95
C LEU A 461 -3.53 8.94 -13.87
N PRO A 462 -3.62 7.62 -14.05
CA PRO A 462 -4.20 6.90 -15.20
C PRO A 462 -5.73 6.67 -15.11
N LYS A 463 -6.41 7.26 -14.12
CA LYS A 463 -7.85 7.05 -13.92
C LYS A 463 -8.67 7.72 -15.01
N LYS A 464 -9.66 7.01 -15.55
CA LYS A 464 -10.69 7.60 -16.41
C LYS A 464 -11.79 8.25 -15.59
N LEU A 465 -12.35 9.34 -16.12
CA LEU A 465 -13.55 9.97 -15.56
C LEU A 465 -14.80 9.31 -16.15
N TYR A 466 -15.82 9.04 -15.34
CA TYR A 466 -17.13 8.63 -15.83
C TYR A 466 -18.08 9.82 -15.78
N ALA A 467 -18.75 10.12 -16.90
CA ALA A 467 -19.61 11.28 -17.04
C ALA A 467 -20.91 10.96 -17.77
N ARG A 468 -21.94 11.77 -17.52
CA ARG A 468 -23.24 11.74 -18.20
C ARG A 468 -23.50 13.06 -18.91
N ASN A 469 -24.54 13.10 -19.76
CA ASN A 469 -24.95 14.29 -20.52
C ASN A 469 -25.52 15.42 -19.65
N LEU A 470 -25.79 15.14 -18.37
CA LEU A 470 -26.22 16.13 -17.39
C LEU A 470 -25.04 16.77 -16.64
N ASP A 471 -23.82 16.31 -16.89
CA ASP A 471 -22.63 16.78 -16.19
C ASP A 471 -21.85 17.73 -17.08
N THR A 472 -21.39 18.82 -16.47
CA THR A 472 -20.34 19.64 -17.04
C THR A 472 -19.08 19.37 -16.24
N PHE A 473 -18.07 18.80 -16.88
CA PHE A 473 -16.76 18.60 -16.29
C PHE A 473 -15.74 19.51 -16.98
N LYS A 474 -14.59 19.70 -16.33
CA LYS A 474 -13.54 20.59 -16.81
C LYS A 474 -12.21 19.85 -16.81
N LEU A 475 -11.54 19.84 -17.95
CA LEU A 475 -10.16 19.38 -18.07
C LEU A 475 -9.23 20.58 -17.90
N TRP A 476 -8.18 20.41 -17.11
CA TRP A 476 -7.14 21.38 -16.86
C TRP A 476 -5.84 20.85 -17.44
N GLY A 477 -5.22 21.67 -18.27
CA GLY A 477 -3.91 21.43 -18.84
C GLY A 477 -2.86 22.14 -18.02
N PHE A 478 -1.80 21.42 -17.67
CA PHE A 478 -0.64 22.01 -17.04
C PHE A 478 0.61 21.61 -17.80
N GLN A 479 1.65 22.40 -17.61
CA GLN A 479 2.99 22.14 -18.08
C GLN A 479 3.83 21.71 -16.87
N ASP A 480 4.42 20.51 -16.91
CA ASP A 480 4.99 19.85 -15.73
C ASP A 480 6.44 20.21 -15.46
N ASN A 481 7.14 20.73 -16.45
CA ASN A 481 8.55 21.04 -16.26
C ASN A 481 8.77 22.30 -15.41
N THR A 482 9.71 22.18 -14.47
CA THR A 482 10.36 23.29 -13.79
C THR A 482 11.45 23.93 -14.67
N ASN A 483 11.53 23.53 -15.94
CA ASN A 483 12.55 24.01 -16.86
C ASN A 483 12.37 25.53 -17.06
N PRO A 484 13.34 26.35 -16.63
CA PRO A 484 13.22 27.80 -16.68
C PRO A 484 13.05 28.35 -18.10
N VAL A 485 13.37 27.56 -19.13
CA VAL A 485 13.17 27.90 -20.55
C VAL A 485 11.71 28.27 -20.85
N PHE A 486 10.74 27.62 -20.20
CA PHE A 486 9.31 27.90 -20.44
C PHE A 486 8.71 28.92 -19.48
N ALA A 487 9.45 29.36 -18.46
CA ALA A 487 8.95 30.30 -17.46
C ALA A 487 8.67 31.70 -18.05
N SER A 488 9.39 32.07 -19.11
CA SER A 488 9.23 33.32 -19.86
C SER A 488 8.60 33.13 -21.25
N ASP A 489 8.20 31.90 -21.59
CA ASP A 489 7.69 31.56 -22.91
C ASP A 489 6.18 31.76 -23.04
N ASN A 490 5.72 32.13 -24.23
CA ASN A 490 4.30 32.29 -24.53
C ASN A 490 3.69 30.95 -25.00
N LEU A 491 3.33 30.10 -24.04
CA LEU A 491 2.75 28.79 -24.31
C LEU A 491 1.32 28.91 -24.84
N THR A 492 1.04 28.24 -25.95
CA THR A 492 -0.31 28.16 -26.54
C THR A 492 -0.91 26.78 -26.28
N TYR A 493 -2.15 26.75 -25.80
CA TYR A 493 -2.87 25.52 -25.44
C TYR A 493 -3.97 25.25 -26.47
N SER A 494 -4.06 24.03 -26.97
CA SER A 494 -5.15 23.59 -27.85
C SER A 494 -5.70 22.24 -27.43
N TRP A 495 -7.02 22.09 -27.57
CA TRP A 495 -7.77 20.91 -27.15
C TRP A 495 -8.51 20.31 -28.33
N SER A 496 -8.50 18.98 -28.43
CA SER A 496 -9.27 18.24 -29.44
C SER A 496 -9.79 16.92 -28.87
N VAL A 497 -10.71 16.29 -29.61
CA VAL A 497 -11.17 14.92 -29.36
C VAL A 497 -10.45 14.00 -30.33
N ASP A 498 -9.83 12.94 -29.82
CA ASP A 498 -9.09 11.99 -30.65
C ASP A 498 -10.04 11.20 -31.56
N SER A 499 -9.56 10.85 -32.75
CA SER A 499 -10.26 10.08 -33.76
C SER A 499 -10.61 8.65 -33.34
N SER A 500 -9.90 8.10 -32.34
CA SER A 500 -10.18 6.79 -31.73
C SER A 500 -11.34 6.80 -30.73
N SER A 501 -11.88 7.96 -30.39
CA SER A 501 -13.00 8.11 -29.45
C SER A 501 -14.30 7.52 -30.00
N ALA A 502 -15.21 7.14 -29.11
CA ALA A 502 -16.55 6.63 -29.44
C ALA A 502 -17.40 7.62 -30.27
N GLY A 503 -17.07 8.92 -30.21
CA GLY A 503 -17.62 9.96 -31.06
C GLY A 503 -16.64 11.10 -31.28
N SER A 504 -17.10 12.18 -31.88
CA SER A 504 -16.28 13.36 -32.20
C SER A 504 -16.69 14.58 -31.39
N GLN A 505 -15.97 15.70 -31.56
CA GLN A 505 -16.29 16.98 -30.93
C GLN A 505 -17.73 17.47 -31.24
N THR A 506 -18.32 17.12 -32.38
CA THR A 506 -19.71 17.49 -32.72
C THR A 506 -20.77 16.80 -31.87
N ASN A 507 -20.39 15.73 -31.16
CA ASN A 507 -21.25 15.01 -30.22
C ASN A 507 -21.27 15.68 -28.83
N LEU A 508 -20.57 16.79 -28.64
CA LEU A 508 -20.49 17.52 -27.38
C LEU A 508 -21.43 18.73 -27.42
N GLN A 509 -22.27 18.87 -26.40
CA GLN A 509 -23.12 20.06 -26.20
C GLN A 509 -22.29 21.27 -25.78
N THR A 510 -21.20 21.04 -25.07
CA THR A 510 -20.24 22.09 -24.66
C THR A 510 -18.84 21.57 -24.90
N PHE A 511 -18.02 22.40 -25.55
CA PHE A 511 -16.58 22.20 -25.75
C PHE A 511 -15.95 23.58 -25.83
N THR A 512 -15.80 24.21 -24.67
CA THR A 512 -15.48 25.65 -24.55
C THR A 512 -14.17 25.83 -23.79
N PRO A 513 -13.07 26.16 -24.48
CA PRO A 513 -11.81 26.50 -23.83
C PRO A 513 -11.94 27.75 -22.94
N SER A 514 -11.12 27.84 -21.89
CA SER A 514 -10.94 29.07 -21.13
C SER A 514 -10.24 30.14 -21.96
N GLN A 515 -10.32 31.40 -21.52
CA GLN A 515 -9.71 32.54 -22.22
C GLN A 515 -8.19 32.38 -22.42
N ASP A 516 -7.52 31.71 -21.48
CA ASP A 516 -6.09 31.38 -21.53
C ASP A 516 -5.79 30.01 -22.18
N GLY A 517 -6.82 29.28 -22.63
CA GLY A 517 -6.70 27.94 -23.22
C GLY A 517 -6.28 26.82 -22.26
N LYS A 518 -5.88 27.15 -21.02
CA LYS A 518 -5.35 26.18 -20.04
C LYS A 518 -6.38 25.18 -19.53
N SER A 519 -7.65 25.38 -19.87
CA SER A 519 -8.69 24.45 -19.49
C SER A 519 -9.81 24.43 -20.50
N ILE A 520 -10.61 23.37 -20.47
CA ILE A 520 -11.77 23.22 -21.33
C ILE A 520 -12.97 22.69 -20.56
N SER A 521 -14.11 23.35 -20.71
CA SER A 521 -15.39 22.91 -20.14
C SER A 521 -16.12 22.04 -21.16
N ILE A 522 -16.54 20.85 -20.73
CA ILE A 522 -17.10 19.83 -21.61
C ILE A 522 -18.43 19.32 -21.05
N ARG A 523 -19.40 19.12 -21.94
CA ARG A 523 -20.67 18.45 -21.67
C ARG A 523 -21.09 17.61 -22.88
N PHE A 524 -21.43 16.35 -22.67
CA PHE A 524 -21.92 15.47 -23.73
C PHE A 524 -23.33 15.87 -24.19
N ALA A 525 -23.58 15.82 -25.50
CA ALA A 525 -24.95 15.93 -26.01
C ALA A 525 -25.74 14.66 -25.66
N SER A 526 -27.05 14.79 -25.48
CA SER A 526 -27.92 13.62 -25.22
C SER A 526 -27.89 12.55 -26.32
N SER A 527 -27.50 12.94 -27.55
CA SER A 527 -27.37 12.06 -28.72
C SER A 527 -25.94 11.53 -28.95
N ALA A 528 -25.00 11.78 -28.03
CA ALA A 528 -23.64 11.28 -28.14
C ALA A 528 -23.60 9.73 -28.09
N PRO A 529 -22.74 9.05 -28.88
CA PRO A 529 -22.47 7.63 -28.69
C PRO A 529 -21.91 7.32 -27.31
N VAL A 530 -22.41 6.28 -26.65
CA VAL A 530 -21.87 5.77 -25.37
C VAL A 530 -20.51 5.13 -25.62
N GLY A 531 -19.54 5.41 -24.75
CA GLY A 531 -18.19 4.84 -24.81
C GLY A 531 -17.10 5.82 -24.38
N ASP A 532 -15.85 5.44 -24.63
CA ASP A 532 -14.67 6.21 -24.24
C ASP A 532 -14.41 7.38 -25.20
N TYR A 533 -14.20 8.57 -24.65
CA TYR A 533 -13.77 9.77 -25.35
C TYR A 533 -12.39 10.19 -24.86
N THR A 534 -11.43 10.20 -25.76
CA THR A 534 -10.05 10.62 -25.47
C THR A 534 -9.87 12.07 -25.87
N PHE A 535 -9.64 12.93 -24.89
CA PHE A 535 -9.34 14.34 -25.09
C PHE A 535 -7.85 14.55 -25.17
N ARG A 536 -7.40 15.25 -26.20
CA ARG A 536 -5.99 15.57 -26.42
C ARG A 536 -5.73 17.03 -26.07
N LEU A 537 -4.67 17.27 -25.31
CA LEU A 537 -4.09 18.57 -25.05
C LEU A 537 -2.75 18.67 -25.80
N ASN A 538 -2.60 19.72 -26.60
CA ASN A 538 -1.31 20.12 -27.14
C ASN A 538 -0.89 21.45 -26.48
N ILE A 539 0.35 21.51 -25.98
CA ILE A 539 0.99 22.74 -25.51
C ILE A 539 2.14 23.05 -26.47
N THR A 540 2.05 24.17 -27.18
CA THR A 540 3.05 24.62 -28.14
C THR A 540 3.88 25.76 -27.56
N SER A 541 5.20 25.60 -27.63
CA SER A 541 6.18 26.66 -27.37
C SER A 541 6.52 27.37 -28.66
N ALA A 542 6.19 28.67 -28.74
CA ALA A 542 6.55 29.47 -29.91
C ALA A 542 8.06 29.76 -29.98
N SER A 543 8.72 29.90 -28.82
CA SER A 543 10.15 30.18 -28.76
C SER A 543 11.02 28.96 -29.03
N GLN A 544 10.57 27.76 -28.64
CA GLN A 544 11.29 26.49 -28.90
C GLN A 544 10.85 25.82 -30.21
N ASN A 545 9.73 26.26 -30.81
CA ASN A 545 9.11 25.62 -31.98
C ASN A 545 8.81 24.13 -31.76
N THR A 546 8.44 23.77 -30.54
CA THR A 546 8.11 22.40 -30.11
C THR A 546 6.68 22.31 -29.60
N THR A 547 6.10 21.11 -29.63
CA THR A 547 4.76 20.86 -29.10
C THR A 547 4.74 19.59 -28.27
N GLY A 548 4.37 19.70 -27.00
CA GLY A 548 4.09 18.56 -26.13
C GLY A 548 2.63 18.12 -26.27
N THR A 549 2.36 16.82 -26.10
CA THR A 549 1.01 16.25 -26.18
C THR A 549 0.67 15.40 -24.96
N SER A 550 -0.57 15.51 -24.46
CA SER A 550 -1.13 14.66 -23.39
C SER A 550 -2.54 14.23 -23.75
N THR A 551 -3.00 13.10 -23.21
CA THR A 551 -4.37 12.61 -23.43
C THR A 551 -5.06 12.23 -22.12
N PHE A 552 -6.38 12.38 -22.08
CA PHE A 552 -7.21 11.99 -20.94
C PHE A 552 -8.50 11.35 -21.41
N THR A 553 -8.83 10.18 -20.87
CA THR A 553 -10.03 9.42 -21.28
C THR A 553 -11.20 9.65 -20.32
N VAL A 554 -12.37 9.93 -20.90
CA VAL A 554 -13.65 10.05 -20.20
C VAL A 554 -14.62 9.04 -20.79
N GLU A 555 -15.19 8.18 -19.97
CA GLU A 555 -16.26 7.29 -20.39
C GLU A 555 -17.61 8.01 -20.28
N TYR A 556 -18.29 8.19 -21.41
CA TYR A 556 -19.68 8.63 -21.44
C TYR A 556 -20.61 7.42 -21.38
N PHE A 557 -21.49 7.40 -20.39
CA PHE A 557 -22.44 6.30 -20.19
C PHE A 557 -23.85 6.81 -19.85
N THR A 558 -24.86 5.99 -20.15
CA THR A 558 -26.28 6.29 -19.87
C THR A 558 -26.97 5.22 -19.03
N GLY A 559 -26.38 4.02 -18.94
CA GLY A 559 -26.89 2.89 -18.15
C GLY A 559 -26.62 3.02 -16.64
N PRO A 560 -26.81 1.93 -15.87
CA PRO A 560 -26.44 1.88 -14.46
C PRO A 560 -24.97 2.23 -14.22
N ASP A 561 -24.66 2.81 -13.07
CA ASP A 561 -23.29 2.87 -12.58
C ASP A 561 -22.85 1.50 -12.02
N THR A 562 -21.55 1.31 -11.90
CA THR A 562 -20.97 0.10 -11.31
C THR A 562 -20.81 0.32 -9.83
N VAL A 563 -21.61 -0.39 -9.03
CA VAL A 563 -21.55 -0.35 -7.57
C VAL A 563 -20.82 -1.57 -7.04
N SER A 564 -20.07 -1.41 -5.96
CA SER A 564 -19.48 -2.53 -5.21
C SER A 564 -19.68 -2.33 -3.71
N VAL A 565 -19.82 -3.44 -2.97
CA VAL A 565 -19.78 -3.43 -1.50
C VAL A 565 -18.33 -3.64 -1.06
N THR A 566 -17.62 -2.55 -0.82
CA THR A 566 -16.18 -2.54 -0.57
C THR A 566 -15.82 -3.08 0.80
N ALA A 567 -16.68 -2.93 1.81
CA ALA A 567 -16.44 -3.49 3.15
C ALA A 567 -17.72 -3.69 3.96
N VAL A 568 -17.72 -4.69 4.83
CA VAL A 568 -18.80 -4.93 5.80
C VAL A 568 -18.22 -5.44 7.10
N THR A 569 -18.44 -4.73 8.19
CA THR A 569 -18.00 -5.14 9.52
C THR A 569 -19.19 -5.07 10.47
N TRP A 570 -19.54 -6.19 11.09
CA TRP A 570 -20.52 -6.19 12.17
C TRP A 570 -19.86 -6.60 13.49
N THR A 571 -20.01 -5.76 14.51
CA THR A 571 -19.46 -5.99 15.85
C THR A 571 -20.60 -6.23 16.84
N SER A 572 -20.52 -7.28 17.65
CA SER A 572 -21.59 -7.67 18.59
C SER A 572 -21.74 -6.77 19.84
N SER A 573 -21.22 -5.54 19.85
CA SER A 573 -21.31 -4.62 21.00
C SER A 573 -22.62 -3.82 21.00
N GLN A 574 -23.19 -3.59 22.19
CA GLN A 574 -24.36 -2.72 22.42
C GLN A 574 -25.58 -2.97 21.50
N SER A 575 -25.94 -4.24 21.27
CA SER A 575 -27.01 -4.69 20.35
C SER A 575 -26.63 -4.76 18.85
N GLY A 576 -25.34 -4.70 18.53
CA GLY A 576 -24.81 -4.91 17.18
C GLY A 576 -24.52 -3.61 16.44
N THR A 577 -23.25 -3.37 16.09
CA THR A 577 -22.81 -2.23 15.28
C THR A 577 -22.41 -2.69 13.89
N LEU A 578 -23.13 -2.24 12.86
CA LEU A 578 -22.79 -2.43 11.46
C LEU A 578 -22.03 -1.20 10.95
N THR A 579 -20.86 -1.42 10.37
CA THR A 579 -20.15 -0.47 9.50
C THR A 579 -20.06 -1.08 8.12
N ALA A 580 -20.44 -0.33 7.09
CA ALA A 580 -20.36 -0.80 5.71
C ALA A 580 -19.85 0.30 4.79
N SER A 581 -19.07 -0.10 3.81
CA SER A 581 -18.52 0.77 2.78
C SER A 581 -18.91 0.24 1.41
N CYS A 582 -19.26 1.15 0.52
CA CYS A 582 -19.63 0.86 -0.86
C CYS A 582 -18.93 1.85 -1.79
N SER A 583 -18.73 1.48 -3.05
CA SER A 583 -18.18 2.39 -4.05
C SER A 583 -19.04 2.43 -5.31
N SER A 584 -18.96 3.55 -6.02
CA SER A 584 -19.48 3.76 -7.37
C SER A 584 -18.34 4.26 -8.26
N ASN A 585 -18.30 3.83 -9.52
CA ASN A 585 -17.41 4.40 -10.52
C ASN A 585 -17.77 5.85 -10.90
N TYR A 586 -18.96 6.32 -10.52
CA TYR A 586 -19.44 7.66 -10.82
C TYR A 586 -19.27 8.58 -9.61
N LEU A 587 -18.61 9.72 -9.81
CA LEU A 587 -18.15 10.58 -8.71
C LEU A 587 -19.14 11.70 -8.32
N VAL A 588 -20.29 11.79 -8.99
CA VAL A 588 -21.26 12.87 -8.75
C VAL A 588 -22.20 12.45 -7.62
N ASP A 589 -21.80 12.76 -6.37
CA ASP A 589 -22.41 12.20 -5.16
C ASP A 589 -23.94 12.33 -5.12
N PHE A 590 -24.48 13.52 -5.35
CA PHE A 590 -25.92 13.76 -5.25
C PHE A 590 -26.76 12.98 -6.28
N ARG A 591 -26.13 12.49 -7.36
CA ARG A 591 -26.78 11.64 -8.37
C ARG A 591 -26.65 10.17 -8.03
N VAL A 592 -25.50 9.74 -7.52
CA VAL A 592 -25.31 8.36 -7.03
C VAL A 592 -26.26 8.09 -5.87
N ASN A 593 -26.31 9.00 -4.89
CA ASN A 593 -27.21 8.95 -3.73
C ASN A 593 -27.35 7.52 -3.18
N MET A 594 -26.21 6.98 -2.72
CA MET A 594 -26.06 5.57 -2.37
C MET A 594 -26.93 5.21 -1.16
N GLN A 595 -27.58 4.05 -1.24
CA GLN A 595 -28.35 3.46 -0.16
C GLN A 595 -27.80 2.09 0.20
N ILE A 596 -27.86 1.76 1.48
CA ILE A 596 -27.58 0.43 2.00
C ILE A 596 -28.88 -0.22 2.46
N THR A 597 -29.05 -1.51 2.18
CA THR A 597 -30.07 -2.35 2.80
C THR A 597 -29.41 -3.38 3.70
N HIS A 598 -29.86 -3.44 4.96
CA HIS A 598 -29.36 -4.35 5.99
C HIS A 598 -30.51 -4.92 6.84
N PRO A 599 -30.32 -6.02 7.57
CA PRO A 599 -31.35 -6.53 8.48
C PRO A 599 -31.70 -5.53 9.59
N GLY A 600 -32.94 -5.51 10.04
CA GLY A 600 -33.40 -4.80 11.23
C GLY A 600 -34.49 -5.57 11.96
N ASP A 601 -34.99 -5.02 13.06
CA ASP A 601 -35.99 -5.65 13.94
C ASP A 601 -37.25 -6.07 13.14
N GLY A 602 -37.31 -7.35 12.75
CA GLY A 602 -38.45 -7.95 12.03
C GLY A 602 -38.52 -7.73 10.52
N ALA A 603 -37.70 -6.83 9.93
CA ALA A 603 -37.67 -6.59 8.48
C ALA A 603 -36.35 -5.91 8.02
N ALA A 604 -36.00 -6.06 6.74
CA ALA A 604 -34.88 -5.34 6.13
C ALA A 604 -35.11 -3.83 6.16
N GLN A 605 -34.07 -3.07 6.51
CA GLN A 605 -34.06 -1.62 6.60
C GLN A 605 -33.17 -1.04 5.49
N THR A 606 -33.61 0.05 4.88
CA THR A 606 -32.84 0.79 3.88
C THR A 606 -32.48 2.17 4.43
N ALA A 607 -31.20 2.54 4.34
CA ALA A 607 -30.70 3.80 4.86
C ALA A 607 -29.77 4.50 3.84
N PRO A 608 -29.72 5.84 3.82
CA PRO A 608 -28.75 6.56 2.99
C PRO A 608 -27.33 6.35 3.53
N MET A 609 -26.37 6.25 2.61
CA MET A 609 -24.95 6.28 2.93
C MET A 609 -24.40 7.69 2.72
N THR A 610 -23.24 7.98 3.32
CA THR A 610 -22.56 9.27 3.16
C THR A 610 -21.30 9.11 2.31
N ALA A 611 -21.18 9.91 1.24
CA ALA A 611 -19.96 9.96 0.44
C ALA A 611 -18.77 10.41 1.31
N THR A 612 -17.71 9.61 1.35
CA THR A 612 -16.58 9.79 2.28
C THR A 612 -15.24 9.47 1.61
N PRO A 613 -14.45 10.48 1.19
CA PRO A 613 -14.81 11.91 1.08
C PRO A 613 -15.85 12.17 0.00
N ALA A 614 -16.44 13.37 0.00
CA ALA A 614 -17.28 13.83 -1.11
C ALA A 614 -16.50 13.76 -2.43
N GLY A 615 -17.12 13.21 -3.47
CA GLY A 615 -16.51 13.08 -4.80
C GLY A 615 -15.51 11.94 -4.97
N SER A 616 -15.31 11.11 -3.95
CA SER A 616 -14.36 9.99 -4.02
C SER A 616 -14.92 8.75 -4.71
N GLY A 617 -16.23 8.71 -4.92
CA GLY A 617 -16.95 7.49 -5.31
C GLY A 617 -17.13 6.50 -4.16
N ASN A 618 -16.58 6.75 -2.97
CA ASN A 618 -16.72 5.89 -1.79
C ASN A 618 -17.83 6.40 -0.85
N TRP A 619 -18.57 5.47 -0.27
CA TRP A 619 -19.75 5.70 0.55
C TRP A 619 -19.65 4.88 1.82
N ASN A 620 -19.90 5.51 2.96
CA ASN A 620 -19.86 4.85 4.26
C ASN A 620 -21.21 4.91 4.98
N PHE A 621 -21.50 3.87 5.73
CA PHE A 621 -22.64 3.75 6.63
C PHE A 621 -22.20 3.18 7.96
N GLN A 622 -22.77 3.69 9.06
CA GLN A 622 -22.60 3.12 10.39
C GLN A 622 -23.90 3.20 11.18
N SER A 623 -24.30 2.09 11.80
CA SER A 623 -25.44 2.02 12.73
C SER A 623 -25.14 1.11 13.91
N ARG A 624 -25.63 1.47 15.11
CA ARG A 624 -25.30 0.83 16.39
C ARG A 624 -26.39 -0.09 16.96
N LYS A 625 -27.44 -0.37 16.17
CA LYS A 625 -28.57 -1.25 16.54
C LYS A 625 -28.99 -2.08 15.34
N VAL A 626 -28.09 -2.92 14.87
CA VAL A 626 -28.30 -3.75 13.70
C VAL A 626 -28.13 -5.20 14.12
N ASP A 627 -29.14 -6.03 13.86
CA ASP A 627 -29.03 -7.48 14.00
C ASP A 627 -27.89 -8.03 13.17
N ARG A 628 -27.36 -9.20 13.55
CA ARG A 628 -26.24 -9.82 12.82
C ARG A 628 -26.60 -9.99 11.34
N PRO A 629 -25.88 -9.33 10.42
CA PRO A 629 -26.25 -9.32 9.03
C PRO A 629 -25.83 -10.61 8.34
N GLY A 630 -26.76 -11.23 7.60
CA GLY A 630 -26.45 -12.31 6.66
C GLY A 630 -25.83 -11.74 5.38
N VAL A 631 -26.62 -10.95 4.65
CA VAL A 631 -26.22 -10.24 3.42
C VAL A 631 -26.61 -8.77 3.58
N ILE A 632 -25.72 -7.88 3.16
CA ILE A 632 -26.06 -6.47 2.93
C ILE A 632 -26.04 -6.17 1.44
N SER A 633 -26.77 -5.15 1.02
CA SER A 633 -26.72 -4.65 -0.35
C SER A 633 -26.53 -3.15 -0.41
N CYS A 634 -25.80 -2.69 -1.41
CA CYS A 634 -25.72 -1.29 -1.77
C CYS A 634 -26.36 -1.05 -3.12
N GLN A 635 -27.12 0.03 -3.20
CA GLN A 635 -27.85 0.42 -4.39
C GLN A 635 -27.67 1.92 -4.63
N SER A 636 -27.30 2.30 -5.84
CA SER A 636 -27.30 3.69 -6.26
C SER A 636 -28.68 4.07 -6.81
N SER A 637 -28.99 5.36 -6.78
CA SER A 637 -30.15 5.94 -7.47
C SER A 637 -30.04 5.85 -9.00
N LEU A 638 -28.87 5.47 -9.53
CA LEU A 638 -28.61 5.27 -10.95
C LEU A 638 -28.86 3.82 -11.40
N GLY A 639 -29.23 2.93 -10.49
CA GLY A 639 -29.58 1.54 -10.77
C GLY A 639 -28.45 0.54 -10.57
N GLY A 640 -27.24 1.00 -10.20
CA GLY A 640 -26.14 0.12 -9.81
C GLY A 640 -26.44 -0.60 -8.50
N PHE A 641 -26.05 -1.87 -8.40
CA PHE A 641 -26.39 -2.73 -7.28
C PHE A 641 -25.26 -3.71 -6.98
N ALA A 642 -24.98 -3.93 -5.69
CA ALA A 642 -24.05 -4.96 -5.23
C ALA A 642 -24.45 -5.52 -3.87
N THR A 643 -24.05 -6.76 -3.59
CA THR A 643 -24.30 -7.44 -2.31
C THR A 643 -23.02 -8.02 -1.73
N ARG A 644 -22.93 -8.10 -0.40
CA ARG A 644 -21.85 -8.83 0.29
C ARG A 644 -22.32 -9.36 1.63
N SER A 645 -21.82 -10.54 2.00
CA SER A 645 -22.09 -11.14 3.31
C SER A 645 -21.37 -10.37 4.43
N GLY A 646 -22.01 -10.24 5.59
CA GLY A 646 -21.42 -9.54 6.73
C GLY A 646 -20.37 -10.37 7.46
N THR A 647 -19.15 -9.87 7.61
CA THR A 647 -18.13 -10.52 8.47
C THR A 647 -18.28 -10.07 9.93
N THR A 648 -18.12 -11.01 10.86
CA THR A 648 -18.32 -10.79 12.30
C THR A 648 -17.00 -10.40 12.97
N ALA A 649 -16.97 -9.33 13.74
CA ALA A 649 -15.87 -8.99 14.64
C ALA A 649 -16.31 -9.24 16.09
N LYS A 650 -15.59 -10.08 16.86
CA LYS A 650 -15.83 -10.26 18.29
C LYS A 650 -15.08 -9.19 19.10
N ARG A 651 -15.73 -8.70 20.17
CA ARG A 651 -15.05 -7.99 21.27
C ARG A 651 -14.53 -9.05 22.25
N GLU A 652 -13.23 -9.07 22.52
CA GLU A 652 -12.72 -9.72 23.73
C GLU A 652 -13.17 -8.88 24.93
N VAL A 653 -13.87 -9.51 25.88
CA VAL A 653 -14.30 -8.85 27.11
C VAL A 653 -13.04 -8.53 27.90
N ASP A 654 -12.76 -7.25 28.04
CA ASP A 654 -11.61 -6.72 28.75
C ASP A 654 -11.77 -6.93 30.27
N SER A 655 -11.49 -8.15 30.72
CA SER A 655 -11.16 -8.45 32.11
C SER A 655 -9.65 -8.67 32.28
N ARG A 656 -8.84 -8.22 31.33
CA ARG A 656 -7.39 -8.43 31.29
C ARG A 656 -6.57 -7.16 31.08
N SER A 657 -7.16 -5.96 31.16
CA SER A 657 -6.46 -4.67 31.06
C SER A 657 -5.29 -4.44 32.03
N LYS A 658 -5.06 -5.30 33.04
CA LYS A 658 -3.82 -5.31 33.85
C LYS A 658 -2.88 -6.50 33.61
N GLY A 659 -3.28 -7.48 32.81
CA GLY A 659 -2.51 -8.67 32.44
C GLY A 659 -2.17 -8.81 30.95
N GLU A 660 -2.81 -8.05 30.05
CA GLU A 660 -2.69 -8.25 28.59
C GLU A 660 -1.50 -7.54 27.93
N MET A 661 -0.94 -6.49 28.54
CA MET A 661 0.39 -6.01 28.16
C MET A 661 1.50 -7.04 28.46
N ARG A 662 1.24 -8.02 29.34
CA ARG A 662 2.12 -9.19 29.54
C ARG A 662 1.76 -10.39 28.65
N ARG A 663 0.56 -10.42 28.03
CA ARG A 663 0.13 -11.51 27.12
C ARG A 663 0.43 -11.24 25.65
N ALA A 664 0.44 -9.98 25.20
CA ALA A 664 1.08 -9.61 23.93
C ALA A 664 2.59 -9.92 23.95
N ARG A 665 3.22 -9.88 25.15
CA ARG A 665 4.58 -10.35 25.41
C ARG A 665 4.71 -11.87 25.68
N ARG A 666 3.62 -12.65 25.68
CA ARG A 666 3.65 -14.11 25.87
C ARG A 666 3.12 -14.92 24.68
N SER A 667 2.50 -14.31 23.68
CA SER A 667 2.16 -15.03 22.43
C SER A 667 3.41 -15.40 21.62
N VAL A 668 4.53 -14.71 21.86
CA VAL A 668 5.88 -15.06 21.38
C VAL A 668 6.55 -16.12 22.28
N ILE A 669 5.97 -16.46 23.44
CA ILE A 669 6.57 -17.36 24.45
C ILE A 669 5.72 -18.65 24.59
N GLY A 670 5.02 -19.06 23.52
CA GLY A 670 4.13 -20.22 23.58
C GLY A 670 4.13 -21.14 22.37
N ARG A 671 5.04 -20.97 21.42
CA ARG A 671 5.21 -21.88 20.26
C ARG A 671 6.68 -22.04 19.88
N LEU A 672 7.47 -22.38 20.89
CA LEU A 672 8.61 -23.29 20.75
C LEU A 672 8.17 -24.66 21.27
#